data_AF-A0A2V8MCW4-F1
#
_entry.id   AF-A0A2V8MCW4-F1
#
_cell.length_a   1.000
_cell.length_b   1.000
_cell.length_c   1.000
_cell.angle_alpha   90.00
_cell.angle_beta   90.00
_cell.angle_gamma   90.00
#
_symmetry.space_group_name_H-M   'P 1'
#
loop_
_entity.id
_entity.type
_entity.pdbx_description
1 polymer ?
#
loop_
_entity_poly.entity_id
_entity_poly.type
_entity_poly.pdbx_seq_one_letter_code
_entity_poly.pdbx_strand_id
1 'polypeptide(L)'
;NHATGGDGGAGAVAGQAGGAGGHAKGGGIFNSGTLTLTNTTVNGSNSATGGKGGNSDTTTGNGGNGLGGGVYTLDTLTLTLNNSTIASNSATGGTAGVGGGTGGGTGSGSGGGIYNDAVSAAATASITNSTISGNTASLNGGGIYNNAVSAAATASITNSTISGNTASLNGGGIYNTGVTSSATLTLTNSTISGNTANNDGGGIYNSGAMATATLTSVTVTNNTADNDNNVSGAGGGIKVASGTLTLKNTIVAGNFNKSTSPTADDIAGAVDGTSSFNLIGIDTGMTGISNGSQNNQVGTGTPIDAKLGALADNGGPTKTHALLYVSAVDFSPALEKGNKFGLTTDQRGFSRTVDFDSTAPIAPYDDTDIGAFELQLIPPTIAKAFSPTAIQSGGTSTVTLTLTNPNTSPLSNASFTDMLANMSVNATGPAGGTCVGANGNNLTAGQTALSFSGITIPANSVTCTVTFVVTSSTVGTNPNSTSGVTTTQTTTAGPVSNTANLSVFAPPTIAKAFSPDKIQTGGTSTVTLTLTNPNASPLTNASFTDTLVNMSVNATGAAGGTCVGANSNNLTAGQTALSFSGINATSGVATTQTTTAGPASNTANLSVFAPPTVLSITRFDPNPTNLQTVHFTVTFSKAVTGVNIGANSDFTLTTTGIAGASITGLSGSGTTYTVTVDTGTGDGTVRLNVVDDDSIMSTDALVLPLGGTGVGNGNFSTGEVYTVSKSDPSVVSITRVEANPTNLGSVHYTVNFSKPVTGVDTTDFTPTAVGLTGTPMVTGVTPVDSSHYTVTVSTGTGTTGAGAHTLRLDVTDDDTIIDSGNRPLGGPGAGNGNFTAGQVYDIDKTPPIATIEQAAGQFDPVTGPTATTVINFKVTLSETLTTASAIGSFSNSDISLSGTAGATVANITGSGPIYNVAIEGMTQTGTVIININAGVFQDDAGNLNSASTIVDNTVTFNVDNFSTFEVNSTADPGDGVCDPIGTGSRL
;
A
#
# COMPACT_ATOMS: atom_id res chain seq x y z
N ASN A 1 -28.33 -33.53 -10.51
CA ASN A 1 -28.17 -34.93 -10.98
C ASN A 1 -28.90 -35.88 -10.06
N HIS A 2 -29.56 -36.91 -10.58
CA HIS A 2 -30.27 -37.91 -9.77
C HIS A 2 -29.89 -39.31 -10.23
N ALA A 3 -29.15 -40.03 -9.38
CA ALA A 3 -28.87 -41.45 -9.56
C ALA A 3 -29.95 -42.25 -8.82
N THR A 4 -30.70 -43.08 -9.54
CA THR A 4 -31.73 -43.95 -8.96
C THR A 4 -31.40 -45.41 -9.20
N GLY A 5 -31.42 -46.21 -8.15
CA GLY A 5 -31.32 -47.66 -8.27
C GLY A 5 -32.56 -48.24 -8.94
N GLY A 6 -32.39 -49.32 -9.72
CA GLY A 6 -33.52 -50.01 -10.34
C GLY A 6 -34.39 -50.70 -9.29
N ASP A 7 -35.71 -50.72 -9.50
CA ASP A 7 -36.62 -51.43 -8.61
C ASP A 7 -36.46 -52.95 -8.72
N GLY A 8 -36.61 -53.63 -7.59
CA GLY A 8 -36.60 -55.08 -7.51
C GLY A 8 -37.83 -55.68 -8.21
N GLY A 9 -37.62 -56.78 -8.94
CA GLY A 9 -38.70 -57.50 -9.59
C GLY A 9 -39.72 -58.05 -8.58
N ALA A 10 -41.01 -57.95 -8.90
CA ALA A 10 -42.06 -58.57 -8.10
C ALA A 10 -42.00 -60.11 -8.21
N GLY A 11 -42.42 -60.81 -7.15
CA GLY A 11 -42.60 -62.26 -7.19
C GLY A 11 -43.60 -62.64 -8.28
N ALA A 12 -43.15 -63.38 -9.30
CA ALA A 12 -43.93 -63.63 -10.52
C ALA A 12 -45.09 -64.62 -10.32
N VAL A 13 -45.07 -65.41 -9.24
CA VAL A 13 -46.10 -66.38 -8.84
C VAL A 13 -46.20 -66.44 -7.32
N ALA A 14 -47.35 -66.90 -6.80
CA ALA A 14 -47.59 -67.06 -5.37
C ALA A 14 -46.48 -67.90 -4.72
N GLY A 15 -45.91 -67.41 -3.62
CA GLY A 15 -44.82 -68.08 -2.91
C GLY A 15 -43.40 -67.59 -3.22
N GLN A 16 -43.19 -66.80 -4.28
CA GLN A 16 -41.85 -66.30 -4.62
C GLN A 16 -41.49 -64.98 -3.93
N ALA A 17 -40.26 -64.88 -3.45
CA ALA A 17 -39.71 -63.66 -2.86
C ALA A 17 -39.57 -62.53 -3.88
N GLY A 18 -39.71 -61.29 -3.42
CA GLY A 18 -39.43 -60.10 -4.21
C GLY A 18 -37.92 -59.87 -4.36
N GLY A 19 -37.49 -59.37 -5.51
CA GLY A 19 -36.09 -59.01 -5.77
C GLY A 19 -35.65 -57.79 -4.96
N ALA A 20 -34.36 -57.68 -4.65
CA ALA A 20 -33.82 -56.47 -4.00
C ALA A 20 -33.80 -55.29 -4.97
N GLY A 21 -33.99 -54.08 -4.43
CA GLY A 21 -33.76 -52.84 -5.17
C GLY A 21 -32.26 -52.60 -5.38
N GLY A 22 -31.92 -51.99 -6.52
CA GLY A 22 -30.55 -51.65 -6.88
C GLY A 22 -29.99 -50.47 -6.07
N HIS A 23 -28.67 -50.42 -5.91
CA HIS A 23 -28.00 -49.31 -5.24
C HIS A 23 -27.76 -48.13 -6.20
N ALA A 24 -27.87 -46.91 -5.70
CA ALA A 24 -27.41 -45.69 -6.35
C ALA A 24 -26.14 -45.18 -5.68
N LYS A 25 -25.15 -44.80 -6.48
CA LYS A 25 -23.85 -44.30 -6.01
C LYS A 25 -23.49 -43.02 -6.74
N GLY A 26 -23.08 -41.98 -5.99
CA GLY A 26 -22.58 -40.73 -6.58
C GLY A 26 -23.68 -39.93 -7.26
N GLY A 27 -24.58 -39.33 -6.48
CA GLY A 27 -25.72 -38.58 -7.03
C GLY A 27 -25.28 -37.43 -7.93
N GLY A 28 -24.19 -36.74 -7.57
CA GLY A 28 -23.50 -35.77 -8.42
C GLY A 28 -22.39 -36.41 -9.23
N ILE A 29 -21.44 -37.05 -8.53
CA ILE A 29 -20.22 -37.64 -9.10
C ILE A 29 -19.99 -39.03 -8.51
N PHE A 30 -19.77 -40.00 -9.39
CA PHE A 30 -19.23 -41.31 -9.02
C PHE A 30 -17.75 -41.33 -9.40
N ASN A 31 -16.88 -41.42 -8.40
CA ASN A 31 -15.45 -41.49 -8.60
C ASN A 31 -14.98 -42.96 -8.65
N SER A 32 -14.46 -43.36 -9.81
CA SER A 32 -13.81 -44.66 -10.05
C SER A 32 -12.32 -44.53 -10.39
N GLY A 33 -11.71 -43.36 -10.19
CA GLY A 33 -10.29 -43.05 -10.36
C GLY A 33 -9.79 -42.04 -9.31
N THR A 34 -8.71 -41.31 -9.59
CA THR A 34 -8.34 -40.15 -8.75
C THR A 34 -9.13 -38.93 -9.21
N LEU A 35 -9.76 -38.23 -8.26
CA LEU A 35 -10.57 -37.04 -8.55
C LEU A 35 -10.07 -35.84 -7.74
N THR A 36 -9.63 -34.79 -8.42
CA THR A 36 -9.30 -33.49 -7.82
C THR A 36 -10.32 -32.44 -8.25
N LEU A 37 -10.95 -31.80 -7.28
CA LEU A 37 -11.88 -30.69 -7.45
C LEU A 37 -11.26 -29.44 -6.87
N THR A 38 -10.95 -28.45 -7.72
CA THR A 38 -10.41 -27.16 -7.31
C THR A 38 -11.39 -26.05 -7.71
N ASN A 39 -11.73 -25.14 -6.79
CA ASN A 39 -12.69 -24.04 -7.06
C ASN A 39 -14.04 -24.53 -7.61
N THR A 40 -14.46 -25.75 -7.22
CA THR A 40 -15.60 -26.43 -7.81
C THR A 40 -16.78 -26.45 -6.85
N THR A 41 -17.99 -26.33 -7.37
CA THR A 41 -19.22 -26.51 -6.59
C THR A 41 -20.01 -27.71 -7.08
N VAL A 42 -20.23 -28.70 -6.22
CA VAL A 42 -21.16 -29.82 -6.41
C VAL A 42 -22.40 -29.55 -5.57
N ASN A 43 -23.39 -28.92 -6.19
CA ASN A 43 -24.63 -28.51 -5.54
C ASN A 43 -25.86 -28.74 -6.44
N GLY A 44 -27.03 -28.28 -5.98
CA GLY A 44 -28.26 -28.30 -6.77
C GLY A 44 -29.11 -29.56 -6.54
N SER A 45 -29.20 -30.03 -5.29
CA SER A 45 -30.05 -31.17 -4.93
C SER A 45 -29.66 -32.45 -5.66
N ASN A 46 -28.35 -32.69 -5.84
CA ASN A 46 -27.92 -33.98 -6.37
C ASN A 46 -28.37 -35.09 -5.42
N SER A 47 -28.86 -36.20 -5.97
CA SER A 47 -29.41 -37.27 -5.16
C SER A 47 -28.94 -38.64 -5.61
N ALA A 48 -28.53 -39.47 -4.65
CA ALA A 48 -28.41 -40.91 -4.81
C ALA A 48 -29.58 -41.57 -4.07
N THR A 49 -30.52 -42.16 -4.80
CA THR A 49 -31.72 -42.81 -4.25
C THR A 49 -31.71 -44.31 -4.59
N GLY A 50 -31.70 -45.17 -3.59
CA GLY A 50 -31.80 -46.61 -3.81
C GLY A 50 -33.15 -47.03 -4.39
N GLY A 51 -33.15 -48.09 -5.20
CA GLY A 51 -34.37 -48.62 -5.82
C GLY A 51 -35.30 -49.28 -4.79
N LYS A 52 -36.60 -49.32 -5.08
CA LYS A 52 -37.57 -49.99 -4.22
C LYS A 52 -37.39 -51.51 -4.29
N GLY A 53 -37.58 -52.21 -3.19
CA GLY A 53 -37.63 -53.67 -3.17
C GLY A 53 -38.87 -54.23 -3.87
N GLY A 54 -38.77 -55.43 -4.45
CA GLY A 54 -39.86 -56.08 -5.16
C GLY A 54 -41.02 -56.50 -4.25
N ASN A 55 -42.25 -56.33 -4.72
CA ASN A 55 -43.44 -56.77 -4.00
C ASN A 55 -43.57 -58.31 -4.03
N SER A 56 -44.11 -58.92 -2.97
CA SER A 56 -44.29 -60.37 -2.87
C SER A 56 -45.33 -60.73 -1.80
N ASP A 57 -46.05 -61.84 -1.97
CA ASP A 57 -47.00 -62.36 -0.97
C ASP A 57 -46.32 -63.12 0.19
N THR A 58 -45.02 -63.44 0.10
CA THR A 58 -44.24 -64.16 1.13
C THR A 58 -43.11 -63.33 1.75
N THR A 59 -42.05 -63.03 1.01
CA THR A 59 -40.91 -62.22 1.47
C THR A 59 -40.71 -61.08 0.50
N THR A 60 -40.98 -59.84 0.92
CA THR A 60 -40.77 -58.70 0.03
C THR A 60 -39.29 -58.36 -0.08
N GLY A 61 -38.89 -57.80 -1.22
CA GLY A 61 -37.51 -57.42 -1.47
C GLY A 61 -37.05 -56.27 -0.59
N ASN A 62 -35.76 -56.25 -0.26
CA ASN A 62 -35.13 -55.11 0.41
C ASN A 62 -35.00 -53.92 -0.55
N GLY A 63 -35.12 -52.71 -0.03
CA GLY A 63 -34.76 -51.51 -0.77
C GLY A 63 -33.25 -51.41 -0.99
N GLY A 64 -32.84 -50.79 -2.09
CA GLY A 64 -31.44 -50.53 -2.42
C GLY A 64 -30.88 -49.35 -1.63
N ASN A 65 -29.56 -49.19 -1.63
CA ASN A 65 -28.88 -48.10 -0.89
C ASN A 65 -28.69 -46.86 -1.77
N GLY A 66 -28.73 -45.67 -1.18
CA GLY A 66 -28.26 -44.42 -1.77
C GLY A 66 -26.95 -43.99 -1.11
N LEU A 67 -25.86 -43.90 -1.85
CA LEU A 67 -24.52 -43.67 -1.31
C LEU A 67 -23.87 -42.47 -2.00
N GLY A 68 -23.38 -41.50 -1.24
CA GLY A 68 -22.66 -40.34 -1.80
C GLY A 68 -23.58 -39.45 -2.61
N GLY A 69 -24.45 -38.67 -1.95
CA GLY A 69 -25.43 -37.82 -2.64
C GLY A 69 -24.76 -36.78 -3.54
N GLY A 70 -23.66 -36.18 -3.08
CA GLY A 70 -22.78 -35.36 -3.90
C GLY A 70 -21.73 -36.22 -4.60
N VAL A 71 -20.83 -36.83 -3.84
CA VAL A 71 -19.69 -37.59 -4.35
C VAL A 71 -19.62 -38.97 -3.68
N TYR A 72 -19.42 -40.01 -4.48
CA TYR A 72 -19.06 -41.35 -4.00
C TYR A 72 -17.65 -41.71 -4.47
N THR A 73 -16.78 -42.14 -3.55
CA THR A 73 -15.41 -42.59 -3.82
C THR A 73 -15.24 -44.02 -3.31
N LEU A 74 -14.62 -44.88 -4.12
CA LEU A 74 -14.45 -46.32 -3.88
C LEU A 74 -12.95 -46.70 -3.81
N ASP A 75 -12.56 -47.73 -3.07
CA ASP A 75 -11.33 -48.55 -3.22
C ASP A 75 -10.14 -48.02 -4.07
N THR A 76 -8.95 -47.85 -3.48
CA THR A 76 -7.69 -47.31 -4.07
C THR A 76 -7.73 -45.86 -4.54
N LEU A 77 -8.86 -45.19 -4.43
CA LEU A 77 -9.07 -43.88 -5.03
C LEU A 77 -8.92 -42.74 -4.04
N THR A 78 -8.42 -41.63 -4.57
CA THR A 78 -8.28 -40.38 -3.83
C THR A 78 -9.28 -39.36 -4.36
N LEU A 79 -10.05 -38.78 -3.44
CA LEU A 79 -10.82 -37.57 -3.64
C LEU A 79 -10.05 -36.40 -3.01
N THR A 80 -9.70 -35.40 -3.80
CA THR A 80 -9.09 -34.16 -3.32
C THR A 80 -10.03 -32.99 -3.58
N LEU A 81 -10.42 -32.25 -2.54
CA LEU A 81 -11.17 -31.01 -2.63
C LEU A 81 -10.28 -29.85 -2.18
N ASN A 82 -10.12 -28.86 -3.05
CA ASN A 82 -9.39 -27.63 -2.77
C ASN A 82 -10.29 -26.43 -3.07
N ASN A 83 -10.53 -25.58 -2.09
CA ASN A 83 -11.38 -24.40 -2.25
C ASN A 83 -12.73 -24.69 -2.93
N SER A 84 -13.36 -25.81 -2.55
CA SER A 84 -14.53 -26.36 -3.24
C SER A 84 -15.72 -26.47 -2.30
N THR A 85 -16.93 -26.54 -2.87
CA THR A 85 -18.19 -26.62 -2.11
C THR A 85 -18.98 -27.87 -2.49
N ILE A 86 -19.31 -28.72 -1.52
CA ILE A 86 -20.26 -29.83 -1.66
C ILE A 86 -21.49 -29.50 -0.84
N ALA A 87 -22.56 -29.04 -1.50
CA ALA A 87 -23.70 -28.51 -0.78
C ALA A 87 -25.07 -28.95 -1.27
N SER A 88 -26.00 -29.09 -0.31
CA SER A 88 -27.42 -29.38 -0.59
C SER A 88 -27.64 -30.67 -1.40
N ASN A 89 -26.86 -31.72 -1.15
CA ASN A 89 -26.99 -33.02 -1.81
C ASN A 89 -27.67 -34.04 -0.87
N SER A 90 -28.21 -35.13 -1.42
CA SER A 90 -29.00 -36.10 -0.68
C SER A 90 -28.65 -37.56 -0.99
N ALA A 91 -28.53 -38.38 0.06
CA ALA A 91 -28.39 -39.83 -0.06
C ALA A 91 -29.56 -40.52 0.65
N THR A 92 -30.40 -41.24 -0.11
CA THR A 92 -31.66 -41.83 0.39
C THR A 92 -31.73 -43.31 0.05
N GLY A 93 -32.04 -44.13 1.04
CA GLY A 93 -32.32 -45.55 0.84
C GLY A 93 -33.67 -45.81 0.15
N GLY A 94 -33.73 -46.86 -0.64
CA GLY A 94 -34.97 -47.32 -1.27
C GLY A 94 -35.95 -47.90 -0.25
N THR A 95 -37.24 -47.79 -0.55
CA THR A 95 -38.27 -48.42 0.28
C THR A 95 -38.27 -49.94 0.12
N ALA A 96 -38.70 -50.66 1.16
CA ALA A 96 -38.96 -52.09 1.04
C ALA A 96 -40.10 -52.38 0.05
N GLY A 97 -40.12 -53.58 -0.51
CA GLY A 97 -41.28 -54.07 -1.25
C GLY A 97 -42.50 -54.22 -0.33
N VAL A 98 -43.70 -54.13 -0.91
CA VAL A 98 -44.97 -54.25 -0.17
C VAL A 98 -45.64 -55.60 -0.43
N GLY A 99 -46.29 -56.17 0.59
CA GLY A 99 -46.95 -57.47 0.46
C GLY A 99 -47.35 -58.15 1.78
N GLY A 100 -47.95 -59.34 1.68
CA GLY A 100 -48.68 -60.01 2.78
C GLY A 100 -47.85 -60.88 3.74
N GLY A 101 -46.56 -61.08 3.49
CA GLY A 101 -45.68 -61.87 4.36
C GLY A 101 -44.60 -61.02 5.06
N THR A 102 -43.42 -61.59 5.37
CA THR A 102 -42.35 -60.85 6.08
C THR A 102 -41.79 -59.74 5.19
N GLY A 103 -41.92 -58.49 5.62
CA GLY A 103 -41.44 -57.34 4.88
C GLY A 103 -39.92 -57.28 4.81
N GLY A 104 -39.39 -56.94 3.64
CA GLY A 104 -38.00 -56.57 3.45
C GLY A 104 -37.64 -55.29 4.21
N GLY A 105 -36.34 -55.04 4.37
CA GLY A 105 -35.81 -53.82 4.97
C GLY A 105 -35.79 -52.66 3.98
N THR A 106 -35.87 -51.43 4.50
CA THR A 106 -35.49 -50.24 3.73
C THR A 106 -33.98 -50.24 3.48
N GLY A 107 -33.55 -49.73 2.34
CA GLY A 107 -32.14 -49.51 2.10
C GLY A 107 -31.58 -48.34 2.91
N SER A 108 -30.26 -48.20 2.88
CA SER A 108 -29.51 -47.18 3.63
C SER A 108 -29.19 -45.97 2.77
N GLY A 109 -29.37 -44.77 3.31
CA GLY A 109 -28.91 -43.51 2.72
C GLY A 109 -27.71 -42.95 3.47
N SER A 110 -26.54 -42.88 2.85
CA SER A 110 -25.31 -42.53 3.56
C SER A 110 -24.39 -41.61 2.77
N GLY A 111 -23.65 -40.76 3.48
CA GLY A 111 -22.75 -39.79 2.85
C GLY A 111 -23.53 -38.81 1.99
N GLY A 112 -24.41 -38.01 2.61
CA GLY A 112 -25.28 -37.08 1.87
C GLY A 112 -24.48 -36.15 0.96
N GLY A 113 -23.34 -35.64 1.46
CA GLY A 113 -22.34 -34.95 0.66
C GLY A 113 -21.35 -35.93 0.04
N ILE A 114 -20.52 -36.57 0.85
CA ILE A 114 -19.42 -37.45 0.42
C ILE A 114 -19.55 -38.81 1.08
N TYR A 115 -19.37 -39.87 0.30
CA TYR A 115 -19.15 -41.23 0.80
C TYR A 115 -17.75 -41.69 0.37
N ASN A 116 -16.87 -41.92 1.34
CA ASN A 116 -15.55 -42.52 1.15
C ASN A 116 -15.59 -44.00 1.58
N ASP A 117 -15.59 -44.92 0.61
CA ASP A 117 -15.89 -46.35 0.81
C ASP A 117 -14.66 -47.23 0.56
N ALA A 118 -14.06 -47.77 1.62
CA ALA A 118 -12.92 -48.70 1.54
C ALA A 118 -13.41 -50.15 1.76
N VAL A 119 -13.93 -50.75 0.69
CA VAL A 119 -14.52 -52.09 0.68
C VAL A 119 -13.47 -53.15 0.39
N SER A 120 -12.68 -52.98 -0.67
CA SER A 120 -11.68 -53.95 -1.15
C SER A 120 -10.25 -53.41 -1.08
N ALA A 121 -10.09 -52.09 -1.04
CA ALA A 121 -8.80 -51.41 -0.94
C ALA A 121 -8.95 -50.04 -0.27
N ALA A 122 -7.83 -49.40 0.06
CA ALA A 122 -7.86 -48.17 0.85
C ALA A 122 -8.50 -47.00 0.09
N ALA A 123 -9.33 -46.17 0.74
CA ALA A 123 -9.98 -45.02 0.12
C ALA A 123 -9.64 -43.72 0.87
N THR A 124 -9.28 -42.65 0.15
CA THR A 124 -8.81 -41.39 0.76
C THR A 124 -9.62 -40.19 0.30
N ALA A 125 -10.04 -39.36 1.25
CA ALA A 125 -10.61 -38.03 1.01
C ALA A 125 -9.72 -36.95 1.66
N SER A 126 -9.11 -36.11 0.85
CA SER A 126 -8.35 -34.92 1.28
C SER A 126 -9.16 -33.67 0.97
N ILE A 127 -9.47 -32.88 1.99
CA ILE A 127 -10.39 -31.73 1.90
C ILE A 127 -9.69 -30.52 2.50
N THR A 128 -9.39 -29.53 1.68
CA THR A 128 -8.68 -28.32 2.09
C THR A 128 -9.44 -27.08 1.64
N ASN A 129 -9.53 -26.06 2.51
CA ASN A 129 -10.15 -24.77 2.21
C ASN A 129 -11.61 -24.90 1.70
N SER A 130 -12.33 -25.96 2.07
CA SER A 130 -13.56 -26.37 1.38
C SER A 130 -14.78 -26.36 2.31
N THR A 131 -15.96 -26.21 1.72
CA THR A 131 -17.24 -26.20 2.46
C THR A 131 -18.08 -27.43 2.13
N ILE A 132 -18.50 -28.18 3.15
CA ILE A 132 -19.49 -29.27 3.02
C ILE A 132 -20.74 -28.87 3.80
N SER A 133 -21.83 -28.50 3.12
CA SER A 133 -22.96 -27.91 3.82
C SER A 133 -24.36 -28.27 3.32
N GLY A 134 -25.33 -28.31 4.24
CA GLY A 134 -26.73 -28.53 3.89
C GLY A 134 -27.03 -29.89 3.26
N ASN A 135 -26.13 -30.88 3.38
CA ASN A 135 -26.34 -32.20 2.78
C ASN A 135 -27.17 -33.10 3.71
N THR A 136 -27.90 -34.06 3.16
CA THR A 136 -28.83 -34.92 3.92
C THR A 136 -28.62 -36.40 3.62
N ALA A 137 -28.59 -37.23 4.66
CA ALA A 137 -28.53 -38.69 4.55
C ALA A 137 -29.66 -39.35 5.33
N SER A 138 -30.36 -40.32 4.73
CA SER A 138 -31.46 -41.04 5.42
C SER A 138 -31.00 -42.07 6.45
N LEU A 139 -29.68 -42.20 6.67
CA LEU A 139 -29.08 -43.04 7.70
C LEU A 139 -27.90 -42.32 8.37
N ASN A 140 -26.70 -42.39 7.80
CA ASN A 140 -25.47 -41.95 8.48
C ASN A 140 -24.64 -41.00 7.63
N GLY A 141 -23.93 -40.07 8.27
CA GLY A 141 -22.98 -39.17 7.60
C GLY A 141 -23.70 -38.20 6.68
N GLY A 142 -24.43 -37.24 7.25
CA GLY A 142 -25.17 -36.24 6.47
C GLY A 142 -24.25 -35.47 5.54
N GLY A 143 -23.10 -35.02 6.07
CA GLY A 143 -22.02 -34.43 5.29
C GLY A 143 -21.11 -35.50 4.69
N ILE A 144 -20.37 -36.22 5.54
CA ILE A 144 -19.33 -37.18 5.14
C ILE A 144 -19.57 -38.53 5.83
N TYR A 145 -19.47 -39.61 5.06
CA TYR A 145 -19.32 -40.96 5.60
C TYR A 145 -17.94 -41.50 5.22
N ASN A 146 -17.10 -41.79 6.21
CA ASN A 146 -15.82 -42.47 6.04
C ASN A 146 -15.94 -43.93 6.52
N ASN A 147 -15.94 -44.88 5.57
CA ASN A 147 -16.29 -46.28 5.80
C ASN A 147 -15.09 -47.21 5.54
N ALA A 148 -14.51 -47.77 6.60
CA ALA A 148 -13.50 -48.81 6.50
C ALA A 148 -14.13 -50.19 6.75
N VAL A 149 -14.25 -51.00 5.69
CA VAL A 149 -14.85 -52.35 5.75
C VAL A 149 -13.78 -53.42 5.81
N SER A 150 -13.01 -53.60 4.74
CA SER A 150 -11.90 -54.56 4.67
C SER A 150 -10.55 -53.92 4.32
N ALA A 151 -10.53 -52.60 4.17
CA ALA A 151 -9.34 -51.79 3.95
C ALA A 151 -9.46 -50.44 4.67
N ALA A 152 -8.36 -49.67 4.70
CA ALA A 152 -8.32 -48.42 5.45
C ALA A 152 -9.08 -47.28 4.73
N ALA A 153 -9.90 -46.54 5.45
CA ALA A 153 -10.57 -45.34 4.95
C ALA A 153 -10.03 -44.09 5.66
N THR A 154 -9.53 -43.12 4.91
CA THR A 154 -8.92 -41.91 5.47
C THR A 154 -9.67 -40.66 5.01
N ALA A 155 -10.03 -39.80 5.96
CA ALA A 155 -10.54 -38.45 5.70
C ALA A 155 -9.66 -37.41 6.41
N SER A 156 -8.97 -36.57 5.63
CA SER A 156 -8.11 -35.49 6.11
C SER A 156 -8.72 -34.15 5.72
N ILE A 157 -9.00 -33.29 6.70
CA ILE A 157 -9.79 -32.08 6.53
C ILE A 157 -9.05 -30.90 7.16
N THR A 158 -8.69 -29.91 6.35
CA THR A 158 -7.89 -28.76 6.77
C THR A 158 -8.54 -27.45 6.34
N ASN A 159 -8.53 -26.44 7.21
CA ASN A 159 -9.03 -25.09 6.89
C ASN A 159 -10.45 -25.08 6.28
N SER A 160 -11.33 -25.98 6.74
CA SER A 160 -12.60 -26.28 6.05
C SER A 160 -13.79 -26.15 6.99
N THR A 161 -14.97 -25.95 6.42
CA THR A 161 -16.24 -25.83 7.16
C THR A 161 -17.21 -26.93 6.80
N ILE A 162 -17.70 -27.65 7.81
CA ILE A 162 -18.74 -28.68 7.67
C ILE A 162 -19.98 -28.20 8.44
N SER A 163 -21.04 -27.80 7.74
CA SER A 163 -22.15 -27.13 8.40
C SER A 163 -23.55 -27.42 7.89
N GLY A 164 -24.53 -27.43 8.80
CA GLY A 164 -25.94 -27.59 8.41
C GLY A 164 -26.26 -28.92 7.75
N ASN A 165 -25.44 -29.96 7.92
CA ASN A 165 -25.71 -31.28 7.34
C ASN A 165 -26.60 -32.12 8.29
N THR A 166 -27.41 -33.01 7.73
CA THR A 166 -28.42 -33.77 8.48
C THR A 166 -28.33 -35.26 8.21
N ALA A 167 -28.37 -36.08 9.26
CA ALA A 167 -28.47 -37.53 9.19
C ALA A 167 -29.69 -38.05 9.98
N SER A 168 -30.45 -38.98 9.41
CA SER A 168 -31.60 -39.58 10.12
C SER A 168 -31.22 -40.59 11.20
N LEU A 169 -29.96 -40.95 11.34
CA LEU A 169 -29.46 -41.78 12.44
C LEU A 169 -28.25 -41.13 13.10
N ASN A 170 -27.03 -41.29 12.57
CA ASN A 170 -25.82 -40.85 13.27
C ASN A 170 -24.89 -40.01 12.39
N GLY A 171 -24.09 -39.13 13.02
CA GLY A 171 -23.05 -38.37 12.35
C GLY A 171 -23.65 -37.37 11.38
N GLY A 172 -24.35 -36.35 11.90
CA GLY A 172 -24.98 -35.32 11.06
C GLY A 172 -23.97 -34.65 10.14
N GLY A 173 -22.83 -34.25 10.69
CA GLY A 173 -21.68 -33.79 9.93
C GLY A 173 -20.87 -34.94 9.36
N ILE A 174 -20.25 -35.74 10.22
CA ILE A 174 -19.32 -36.81 9.83
C ILE A 174 -19.67 -38.11 10.57
N TYR A 175 -19.69 -39.21 9.82
CA TYR A 175 -19.72 -40.56 10.38
C TYR A 175 -18.42 -41.30 9.99
N ASN A 176 -17.61 -41.64 10.98
CA ASN A 176 -16.34 -42.37 10.81
C ASN A 176 -16.48 -43.78 11.38
N THR A 177 -16.28 -44.81 10.56
CA THR A 177 -16.38 -46.19 11.06
C THR A 177 -15.35 -47.17 10.52
N GLY A 178 -14.76 -47.94 11.43
CA GLY A 178 -13.76 -48.96 11.14
C GLY A 178 -13.74 -50.04 12.22
N VAL A 179 -14.32 -51.20 11.92
CA VAL A 179 -14.40 -52.32 12.88
C VAL A 179 -13.20 -53.25 12.73
N THR A 180 -13.00 -53.78 11.53
CA THR A 180 -11.93 -54.72 11.17
C THR A 180 -10.77 -54.05 10.44
N SER A 181 -10.92 -52.78 10.08
CA SER A 181 -9.93 -52.00 9.34
C SER A 181 -9.97 -50.54 9.82
N SER A 182 -8.85 -49.83 9.67
CA SER A 182 -8.69 -48.48 10.22
C SER A 182 -9.55 -47.46 9.47
N ALA A 183 -10.39 -46.74 10.19
CA ALA A 183 -11.06 -45.55 9.69
C ALA A 183 -10.48 -44.32 10.37
N THR A 184 -9.73 -43.53 9.62
CA THR A 184 -8.94 -42.42 10.16
C THR A 184 -9.56 -41.08 9.76
N LEU A 185 -9.94 -40.30 10.76
CA LEU A 185 -10.43 -38.94 10.61
C LEU A 185 -9.41 -37.96 11.21
N THR A 186 -8.89 -37.04 10.40
CA THR A 186 -8.00 -35.96 10.87
C THR A 186 -8.59 -34.61 10.50
N LEU A 187 -8.83 -33.76 11.48
CA LEU A 187 -9.28 -32.38 11.28
C LEU A 187 -8.25 -31.40 11.84
N THR A 188 -7.89 -30.41 11.03
CA THR A 188 -6.97 -29.33 11.41
C THR A 188 -7.57 -27.98 11.04
N ASN A 189 -7.53 -27.00 11.94
CA ASN A 189 -7.96 -25.62 11.65
C ASN A 189 -9.35 -25.56 11.00
N SER A 190 -10.31 -26.38 11.44
CA SER A 190 -11.58 -26.56 10.74
C SER A 190 -12.77 -26.29 11.66
N THR A 191 -13.92 -25.97 11.07
CA THR A 191 -15.16 -25.70 11.81
C THR A 191 -16.25 -26.71 11.47
N ILE A 192 -16.84 -27.32 12.49
CA ILE A 192 -18.03 -28.18 12.38
C ILE A 192 -19.18 -27.50 13.12
N SER A 193 -20.21 -27.07 12.39
CA SER A 193 -21.25 -26.23 12.99
C SER A 193 -22.66 -26.49 12.47
N GLY A 194 -23.65 -26.53 13.36
CA GLY A 194 -25.05 -26.60 12.95
C GLY A 194 -25.47 -27.92 12.31
N ASN A 195 -24.71 -29.00 12.48
CA ASN A 195 -25.06 -30.30 11.92
C ASN A 195 -26.00 -31.07 12.85
N THR A 196 -26.91 -31.87 12.28
CA THR A 196 -27.99 -32.51 13.03
C THR A 196 -28.06 -34.02 12.77
N ALA A 197 -28.22 -34.81 13.83
CA ALA A 197 -28.49 -36.24 13.78
C ALA A 197 -29.75 -36.54 14.61
N ASN A 198 -30.61 -37.44 14.13
CA ASN A 198 -31.77 -37.85 14.92
C ASN A 198 -31.41 -38.75 16.10
N ASN A 199 -30.26 -39.44 16.10
CA ASN A 199 -29.81 -40.24 17.23
C ASN A 199 -28.52 -39.66 17.80
N ASP A 200 -27.34 -40.09 17.34
CA ASP A 200 -26.07 -39.74 18.00
C ASP A 200 -25.12 -38.92 17.11
N GLY A 201 -24.25 -38.12 17.74
CA GLY A 201 -23.15 -37.47 17.03
C GLY A 201 -23.63 -36.44 16.02
N GLY A 202 -24.28 -35.37 16.50
CA GLY A 202 -24.77 -34.31 15.61
C GLY A 202 -23.67 -33.76 14.71
N GLY A 203 -22.50 -33.48 15.28
CA GLY A 203 -21.29 -33.11 14.55
C GLY A 203 -20.55 -34.32 14.01
N ILE A 204 -19.98 -35.14 14.89
CA ILE A 204 -19.19 -36.32 14.55
C ILE A 204 -19.70 -37.55 15.29
N TYR A 205 -19.79 -38.68 14.59
CA TYR A 205 -19.94 -40.00 15.19
C TYR A 205 -18.73 -40.88 14.82
N ASN A 206 -17.97 -41.30 15.82
CA ASN A 206 -16.82 -42.21 15.65
C ASN A 206 -17.17 -43.60 16.22
N SER A 207 -17.03 -44.64 15.42
CA SER A 207 -17.42 -46.00 15.82
C SER A 207 -16.64 -47.12 15.16
N GLY A 208 -16.30 -48.13 15.94
CA GLY A 208 -15.50 -49.28 15.55
C GLY A 208 -14.17 -49.26 16.28
N ALA A 209 -13.67 -50.45 16.66
CA ALA A 209 -12.46 -50.57 17.48
C ALA A 209 -11.22 -49.94 16.84
N MET A 210 -11.18 -49.85 15.51
CA MET A 210 -10.07 -49.31 14.73
C MET A 210 -10.38 -47.90 14.17
N ALA A 211 -11.50 -47.30 14.56
CA ALA A 211 -11.84 -45.93 14.16
C ALA A 211 -11.08 -44.91 15.01
N THR A 212 -10.34 -44.01 14.37
CA THR A 212 -9.57 -42.95 15.03
C THR A 212 -10.04 -41.57 14.56
N ALA A 213 -10.17 -40.64 15.49
CA ALA A 213 -10.47 -39.24 15.20
C ALA A 213 -9.48 -38.32 15.93
N THR A 214 -8.72 -37.51 15.18
CA THR A 214 -7.79 -36.52 15.73
C THR A 214 -8.20 -35.11 15.29
N LEU A 215 -8.48 -34.24 16.25
CA LEU A 215 -8.86 -32.84 16.01
C LEU A 215 -7.77 -31.92 16.58
N THR A 216 -7.20 -31.06 15.75
CA THR A 216 -6.18 -30.06 16.14
C THR A 216 -6.62 -28.66 15.74
N SER A 217 -6.81 -27.76 16.70
CA SER A 217 -7.31 -26.40 16.42
C SER A 217 -8.65 -26.41 15.68
N VAL A 218 -9.62 -27.17 16.18
CA VAL A 218 -10.95 -27.32 15.56
C VAL A 218 -12.01 -26.65 16.44
N THR A 219 -13.08 -26.14 15.82
CA THR A 219 -14.26 -25.66 16.55
C THR A 219 -15.48 -26.51 16.19
N VAL A 220 -16.04 -27.21 17.18
CA VAL A 220 -17.27 -28.03 17.06
C VAL A 220 -18.36 -27.39 17.94
N THR A 221 -19.34 -26.76 17.32
CA THR A 221 -20.37 -25.99 18.05
C THR A 221 -21.72 -26.02 17.36
N ASN A 222 -22.82 -25.74 18.08
CA ASN A 222 -24.18 -25.71 17.55
C ASN A 222 -24.64 -26.99 16.84
N ASN A 223 -23.98 -28.13 17.08
CA ASN A 223 -24.42 -29.40 16.52
C ASN A 223 -25.46 -30.05 17.44
N THR A 224 -26.33 -30.88 16.87
CA THR A 224 -27.51 -31.39 17.57
C THR A 224 -27.69 -32.90 17.38
N ALA A 225 -27.82 -33.63 18.49
CA ALA A 225 -28.27 -35.02 18.57
C ALA A 225 -29.76 -35.08 19.01
N ASP A 226 -30.40 -36.25 18.93
CA ASP A 226 -31.84 -36.44 19.24
C ASP A 226 -32.75 -35.45 18.50
N ASN A 227 -32.45 -35.14 17.22
CA ASN A 227 -33.19 -34.11 16.50
C ASN A 227 -34.69 -34.45 16.29
N ASP A 228 -35.05 -35.74 16.32
CA ASP A 228 -36.44 -36.21 16.26
C ASP A 228 -37.14 -36.23 17.63
N ASN A 229 -36.42 -35.88 18.71
CA ASN A 229 -36.92 -35.70 20.07
C ASN A 229 -37.64 -36.94 20.60
N ASN A 230 -37.05 -38.12 20.33
CA ASN A 230 -37.55 -39.40 20.80
C ASN A 230 -36.92 -39.81 22.16
N VAL A 231 -36.09 -38.92 22.75
CA VAL A 231 -35.39 -39.09 24.03
C VAL A 231 -34.19 -40.06 23.93
N SER A 232 -33.78 -40.44 22.72
CA SER A 232 -32.62 -41.27 22.45
C SER A 232 -31.63 -40.53 21.56
N GLY A 233 -30.44 -40.28 22.11
CA GLY A 233 -29.34 -39.65 21.40
C GLY A 233 -28.33 -39.08 22.37
N ALA A 234 -27.06 -39.05 21.98
CA ALA A 234 -26.01 -38.44 22.77
C ALA A 234 -24.87 -37.89 21.89
N GLY A 235 -24.06 -37.01 22.46
CA GLY A 235 -22.96 -36.37 21.78
C GLY A 235 -23.47 -35.44 20.68
N GLY A 236 -24.26 -34.44 21.05
CA GLY A 236 -24.67 -33.37 20.13
C GLY A 236 -23.51 -32.85 19.30
N GLY A 237 -22.34 -32.63 19.93
CA GLY A 237 -21.08 -32.36 19.25
C GLY A 237 -20.46 -33.64 18.69
N ILE A 238 -19.97 -34.50 19.57
CA ILE A 238 -19.23 -35.72 19.20
C ILE A 238 -19.72 -36.93 19.99
N LYS A 239 -20.03 -38.03 19.31
CA LYS A 239 -20.22 -39.35 19.93
C LYS A 239 -19.06 -40.28 19.59
N VAL A 240 -18.41 -40.82 20.61
CA VAL A 240 -17.43 -41.90 20.51
C VAL A 240 -18.09 -43.18 21.01
N ALA A 241 -18.61 -43.98 20.08
CA ALA A 241 -19.23 -45.27 20.43
C ALA A 241 -18.16 -46.35 20.72
N SER A 242 -17.05 -46.30 19.98
CA SER A 242 -15.83 -47.08 20.18
C SER A 242 -14.68 -46.45 19.36
N GLY A 243 -13.47 -46.96 19.52
CA GLY A 243 -12.27 -46.38 18.89
C GLY A 243 -11.64 -45.27 19.73
N THR A 244 -10.86 -44.39 19.11
CA THR A 244 -10.13 -43.32 19.81
C THR A 244 -10.53 -41.92 19.32
N LEU A 245 -10.55 -40.97 20.25
CA LEU A 245 -10.72 -39.54 19.99
C LEU A 245 -9.61 -38.77 20.70
N THR A 246 -8.77 -38.08 19.94
CA THR A 246 -7.71 -37.21 20.46
C THR A 246 -7.99 -35.76 20.10
N LEU A 247 -7.97 -34.88 21.10
CA LEU A 247 -8.24 -33.46 20.96
C LEU A 247 -7.00 -32.65 21.32
N LYS A 248 -6.63 -31.69 20.46
CA LYS A 248 -5.54 -30.75 20.67
C LYS A 248 -6.02 -29.35 20.34
N ASN A 249 -5.88 -28.40 21.26
CA ASN A 249 -6.28 -27.00 21.03
C ASN A 249 -7.70 -26.85 20.46
N THR A 250 -8.67 -27.67 20.86
CA THR A 250 -9.97 -27.79 20.20
C THR A 250 -11.12 -27.34 21.09
N ILE A 251 -12.08 -26.60 20.51
CA ILE A 251 -13.34 -26.24 21.16
C ILE A 251 -14.41 -27.28 20.82
N VAL A 252 -15.04 -27.89 21.82
CA VAL A 252 -16.30 -28.62 21.69
C VAL A 252 -17.27 -28.09 22.73
N ALA A 253 -18.04 -27.07 22.34
CA ALA A 253 -18.91 -26.34 23.26
C ALA A 253 -20.16 -25.81 22.55
N GLY A 254 -21.26 -25.68 23.29
CA GLY A 254 -22.52 -25.19 22.75
C GLY A 254 -23.15 -26.17 21.77
N ASN A 255 -22.95 -27.47 21.97
CA ASN A 255 -23.68 -28.51 21.25
C ASN A 255 -24.78 -29.09 22.14
N PHE A 256 -25.82 -29.65 21.52
CA PHE A 256 -27.05 -29.95 22.24
C PHE A 256 -27.60 -31.33 21.93
N ASN A 257 -28.28 -31.90 22.91
CA ASN A 257 -29.29 -32.91 22.70
C ASN A 257 -30.64 -32.20 22.63
N LYS A 258 -31.39 -32.41 21.54
CA LYS A 258 -32.70 -31.79 21.33
C LYS A 258 -33.81 -32.63 21.98
N SER A 259 -33.80 -32.64 23.31
CA SER A 259 -34.96 -33.03 24.10
C SER A 259 -35.98 -31.87 24.19
N THR A 260 -37.15 -32.13 24.77
CA THR A 260 -38.21 -31.13 25.06
C THR A 260 -37.72 -29.87 25.78
N SER A 261 -36.55 -29.94 26.43
CA SER A 261 -35.69 -28.82 26.78
C SER A 261 -34.28 -29.12 26.28
N PRO A 262 -33.70 -28.33 25.37
CA PRO A 262 -32.35 -28.59 24.88
C PRO A 262 -31.34 -28.62 26.02
N THR A 263 -30.57 -29.69 26.13
CA THR A 263 -29.51 -29.84 27.13
C THR A 263 -28.16 -29.79 26.45
N ALA A 264 -27.17 -29.16 27.08
CA ALA A 264 -25.80 -29.19 26.61
C ALA A 264 -25.29 -30.64 26.54
N ASP A 265 -24.74 -31.02 25.40
CA ASP A 265 -24.29 -32.37 25.10
C ASP A 265 -23.14 -32.30 24.08
N ASP A 266 -21.95 -31.99 24.61
CA ASP A 266 -20.77 -31.72 23.79
C ASP A 266 -20.08 -33.00 23.31
N ILE A 267 -19.71 -33.88 24.24
CA ILE A 267 -19.06 -35.15 23.94
C ILE A 267 -19.70 -36.27 24.75
N ALA A 268 -20.09 -37.35 24.08
CA ALA A 268 -20.46 -38.61 24.72
C ALA A 268 -19.46 -39.72 24.33
N GLY A 269 -18.87 -40.38 25.32
CA GLY A 269 -17.89 -41.45 25.15
C GLY A 269 -16.50 -41.11 25.72
N ALA A 270 -15.53 -41.97 25.44
CA ALA A 270 -14.16 -41.82 25.95
C ALA A 270 -13.30 -40.93 25.04
N VAL A 271 -12.63 -39.96 25.65
CA VAL A 271 -11.59 -39.12 25.05
C VAL A 271 -10.23 -39.64 25.48
N ASP A 272 -9.27 -39.67 24.56
CA ASP A 272 -7.91 -40.09 24.84
C ASP A 272 -7.28 -39.16 25.90
N GLY A 273 -6.71 -39.79 26.93
CA GLY A 273 -6.13 -39.10 28.08
C GLY A 273 -4.87 -38.29 27.78
N THR A 274 -4.35 -38.28 26.54
CA THR A 274 -3.26 -37.41 26.06
C THR A 274 -3.77 -36.09 25.43
N SER A 275 -5.09 -35.94 25.32
CA SER A 275 -5.72 -34.73 24.79
C SER A 275 -5.41 -33.53 25.68
N SER A 276 -5.07 -32.38 25.09
CA SER A 276 -4.56 -31.22 25.82
C SER A 276 -4.96 -29.88 25.20
N PHE A 277 -5.03 -28.84 26.04
CA PHE A 277 -5.40 -27.46 25.68
C PHE A 277 -6.78 -27.33 25.02
N ASN A 278 -7.75 -28.18 25.38
CA ASN A 278 -9.09 -28.14 24.78
C ASN A 278 -10.06 -27.34 25.65
N LEU A 279 -11.14 -26.85 25.04
CA LEU A 279 -12.27 -26.23 25.74
C LEU A 279 -13.53 -27.05 25.47
N ILE A 280 -13.98 -27.77 26.49
CA ILE A 280 -15.19 -28.60 26.46
C ILE A 280 -16.27 -27.89 27.27
N GLY A 281 -17.41 -27.62 26.65
CA GLY A 281 -18.50 -26.90 27.29
C GLY A 281 -19.00 -27.65 28.53
N ILE A 282 -19.34 -28.94 28.40
CA ILE A 282 -19.74 -29.79 29.54
C ILE A 282 -19.21 -31.23 29.42
N ASP A 283 -18.96 -31.87 30.58
CA ASP A 283 -18.47 -33.24 30.72
C ASP A 283 -19.56 -34.33 30.71
N THR A 284 -20.84 -33.98 30.55
CA THR A 284 -21.93 -34.96 30.64
C THR A 284 -21.83 -36.00 29.54
N GLY A 285 -21.67 -37.27 29.93
CA GLY A 285 -21.49 -38.39 28.99
C GLY A 285 -20.05 -38.59 28.52
N MET A 286 -19.13 -37.66 28.84
CA MET A 286 -17.70 -37.74 28.50
C MET A 286 -16.91 -38.48 29.58
N THR A 287 -15.86 -39.19 29.18
CA THR A 287 -14.85 -39.78 30.08
C THR A 287 -13.44 -39.60 29.51
N GLY A 288 -12.41 -39.84 30.32
CA GLY A 288 -11.00 -39.91 29.88
C GLY A 288 -10.17 -38.65 30.08
N ILE A 289 -10.79 -37.46 30.06
CA ILE A 289 -10.15 -36.19 30.46
C ILE A 289 -11.01 -35.45 31.49
N SER A 290 -10.41 -34.47 32.18
CA SER A 290 -11.07 -33.66 33.21
C SER A 290 -10.55 -32.22 33.17
N ASN A 291 -11.28 -31.31 33.82
CA ASN A 291 -10.85 -29.92 33.96
C ASN A 291 -9.46 -29.83 34.61
N GLY A 292 -8.58 -29.01 34.06
CA GLY A 292 -7.20 -28.79 34.50
C GLY A 292 -6.20 -29.88 34.10
N SER A 293 -6.64 -31.07 33.68
CA SER A 293 -5.74 -32.12 33.20
C SER A 293 -5.16 -31.72 31.85
N GLN A 294 -3.83 -31.69 31.71
CA GLN A 294 -3.11 -31.24 30.51
C GLN A 294 -3.67 -29.94 29.90
N ASN A 295 -4.00 -28.99 30.78
CA ASN A 295 -4.52 -27.66 30.40
C ASN A 295 -5.87 -27.70 29.67
N ASN A 296 -6.65 -28.78 29.80
CA ASN A 296 -8.02 -28.80 29.31
C ASN A 296 -8.94 -27.97 30.22
N GLN A 297 -9.80 -27.16 29.62
CA GLN A 297 -10.92 -26.49 30.26
C GLN A 297 -12.17 -27.34 30.04
N VAL A 298 -12.79 -27.83 31.11
CA VAL A 298 -13.98 -28.70 31.01
C VAL A 298 -15.03 -28.24 32.02
N GLY A 299 -16.23 -27.91 31.55
CA GLY A 299 -17.35 -27.57 32.43
C GLY A 299 -17.86 -28.79 33.19
N THR A 300 -17.98 -28.68 34.51
CA THR A 300 -18.48 -29.75 35.40
C THR A 300 -19.77 -29.31 36.07
N GLY A 301 -20.89 -29.96 35.72
CA GLY A 301 -22.24 -29.62 36.20
C GLY A 301 -22.84 -28.33 35.63
N THR A 302 -22.05 -27.28 35.42
CA THR A 302 -22.42 -26.06 34.68
C THR A 302 -21.60 -25.93 33.40
N PRO A 303 -22.22 -25.81 32.22
CA PRO A 303 -21.48 -25.64 30.98
C PRO A 303 -20.63 -24.36 30.96
N ILE A 304 -19.42 -24.45 30.40
CA ILE A 304 -18.61 -23.29 30.00
C ILE A 304 -19.17 -22.76 28.68
N ASP A 305 -19.55 -21.48 28.67
CA ASP A 305 -19.85 -20.78 27.42
C ASP A 305 -18.54 -20.38 26.73
N ALA A 306 -18.28 -20.93 25.55
CA ALA A 306 -17.11 -20.59 24.73
C ALA A 306 -17.17 -19.16 24.15
N LYS A 307 -18.33 -18.48 24.23
CA LYS A 307 -18.59 -17.13 23.71
C LYS A 307 -18.12 -16.98 22.28
N LEU A 308 -18.77 -17.73 21.40
CA LEU A 308 -18.53 -17.73 19.97
C LEU A 308 -19.50 -16.78 19.27
N GLY A 309 -19.02 -16.05 18.27
CA GLY A 309 -19.86 -15.31 17.32
C GLY A 309 -20.65 -16.26 16.42
N ALA A 310 -21.52 -15.71 15.57
CA ALA A 310 -22.22 -16.50 14.56
C ALA A 310 -21.25 -17.13 13.54
N LEU A 311 -21.70 -18.20 12.87
CA LEU A 311 -20.96 -18.76 11.74
C LEU A 311 -21.00 -17.75 10.58
N ALA A 312 -19.89 -17.08 10.33
CA ALA A 312 -19.80 -15.97 9.40
C ALA A 312 -18.53 -16.05 8.54
N ASP A 313 -18.49 -15.22 7.49
CA ASP A 313 -17.25 -14.97 6.77
C ASP A 313 -16.41 -13.99 7.59
N ASN A 314 -15.29 -14.49 8.14
CA ASN A 314 -14.38 -13.72 8.99
C ASN A 314 -13.01 -13.50 8.31
N GLY A 315 -12.95 -13.52 6.97
CA GLY A 315 -11.75 -13.19 6.19
C GLY A 315 -10.86 -14.37 5.84
N GLY A 316 -11.43 -15.57 5.67
CA GLY A 316 -10.72 -16.80 5.31
C GLY A 316 -11.33 -17.53 4.11
N PRO A 317 -10.81 -18.71 3.71
CA PRO A 317 -11.36 -19.47 2.58
C PRO A 317 -12.76 -20.04 2.87
N THR A 318 -13.10 -20.25 4.14
CA THR A 318 -14.39 -20.80 4.58
C THR A 318 -14.90 -20.10 5.84
N LYS A 319 -16.18 -20.30 6.18
CA LYS A 319 -16.83 -19.63 7.32
C LYS A 319 -16.34 -20.17 8.67
N THR A 320 -16.15 -19.29 9.63
CA THR A 320 -15.68 -19.64 10.99
C THR A 320 -16.57 -19.02 12.06
N HIS A 321 -16.37 -19.44 13.31
CA HIS A 321 -16.91 -18.75 14.48
C HIS A 321 -15.80 -17.89 15.09
N ALA A 322 -16.00 -16.58 15.11
CA ALA A 322 -15.07 -15.67 15.78
C ALA A 322 -15.15 -15.84 17.30
N LEU A 323 -14.02 -15.72 18.00
CA LEU A 323 -14.00 -15.63 19.45
C LEU A 323 -14.47 -14.22 19.87
N LEU A 324 -15.44 -14.14 20.78
CA LEU A 324 -15.96 -12.85 21.23
C LEU A 324 -15.03 -12.21 22.28
N TYR A 325 -14.67 -10.96 22.02
CA TYR A 325 -14.02 -10.07 22.99
C TYR A 325 -14.86 -8.80 23.12
N VAL A 326 -15.66 -8.70 24.19
CA VAL A 326 -16.55 -7.55 24.44
C VAL A 326 -15.90 -6.57 25.41
N SER A 327 -15.29 -7.09 26.48
CA SER A 327 -14.55 -6.30 27.47
C SER A 327 -13.56 -7.18 28.25
N ALA A 328 -12.72 -6.55 29.08
CA ALA A 328 -11.76 -7.24 29.96
C ALA A 328 -12.40 -8.19 31.01
N VAL A 329 -13.73 -8.17 31.18
CA VAL A 329 -14.46 -9.11 32.06
C VAL A 329 -15.46 -9.97 31.30
N ASP A 330 -15.65 -9.69 30.00
CA ASP A 330 -16.57 -10.40 29.13
C ASP A 330 -15.89 -10.73 27.80
N PHE A 331 -15.12 -11.80 27.82
CA PHE A 331 -14.35 -12.32 26.69
C PHE A 331 -14.41 -13.84 26.67
N SER A 332 -14.08 -14.44 25.53
CA SER A 332 -14.08 -15.88 25.35
C SER A 332 -13.01 -16.56 26.24
N PRO A 333 -13.37 -17.62 26.99
CA PRO A 333 -12.41 -18.40 27.76
C PRO A 333 -11.38 -19.16 26.90
N ALA A 334 -11.54 -19.18 25.58
CA ALA A 334 -10.59 -19.78 24.65
C ALA A 334 -9.37 -18.88 24.37
N LEU A 335 -9.45 -17.58 24.68
CA LEU A 335 -8.41 -16.61 24.32
C LEU A 335 -7.12 -16.86 25.10
N GLU A 336 -6.00 -16.99 24.38
CA GLU A 336 -4.65 -17.18 24.92
C GLU A 336 -4.52 -18.36 25.90
N LYS A 337 -5.36 -19.39 25.74
CA LYS A 337 -5.34 -20.63 26.56
C LYS A 337 -4.91 -21.87 25.79
N GLY A 338 -4.42 -21.68 24.57
CA GLY A 338 -4.09 -22.73 23.64
C GLY A 338 -2.61 -23.09 23.55
N ASN A 339 -2.35 -23.95 22.57
CA ASN A 339 -1.03 -24.27 22.07
C ASN A 339 -1.11 -24.49 20.55
N LYS A 340 -0.15 -23.99 19.78
CA LYS A 340 -0.24 -24.08 18.31
C LYS A 340 0.01 -25.48 17.73
N PHE A 341 0.64 -26.39 18.48
CA PHE A 341 0.99 -27.74 18.03
C PHE A 341 1.71 -27.79 16.66
N GLY A 342 2.57 -26.81 16.39
CA GLY A 342 3.31 -26.68 15.13
C GLY A 342 2.55 -26.00 13.99
N LEU A 343 1.29 -25.60 14.20
CA LEU A 343 0.55 -24.79 13.24
C LEU A 343 1.08 -23.35 13.22
N THR A 344 1.17 -22.78 12.02
CA THR A 344 1.62 -21.39 11.80
C THR A 344 0.48 -20.43 11.53
N THR A 345 -0.70 -20.94 11.20
CA THR A 345 -1.89 -20.14 10.88
C THR A 345 -3.16 -20.75 11.46
N ASP A 346 -4.23 -19.98 11.53
CA ASP A 346 -5.59 -20.44 11.81
C ASP A 346 -6.35 -20.84 10.53
N GLN A 347 -7.64 -21.18 10.63
CA GLN A 347 -8.46 -21.58 9.47
C GLN A 347 -8.49 -20.56 8.33
N ARG A 348 -8.34 -19.28 8.67
CA ARG A 348 -8.45 -18.17 7.72
C ARG A 348 -7.12 -17.90 7.02
N GLY A 349 -6.04 -18.52 7.48
CA GLY A 349 -4.68 -18.24 7.04
C GLY A 349 -4.03 -17.09 7.80
N PHE A 350 -4.64 -16.58 8.87
CA PHE A 350 -4.00 -15.58 9.73
C PHE A 350 -2.99 -16.25 10.66
N SER A 351 -1.91 -15.55 10.98
CA SER A 351 -0.80 -16.09 11.77
C SER A 351 -1.24 -16.55 13.16
N ARG A 352 -0.60 -17.63 13.60
CA ARG A 352 -0.48 -18.01 15.02
C ARG A 352 0.98 -17.83 15.45
N THR A 353 1.27 -17.35 16.65
CA THR A 353 0.37 -16.94 17.74
C THR A 353 0.24 -15.42 17.78
N VAL A 354 -0.90 -14.91 18.25
CA VAL A 354 -1.10 -13.47 18.42
C VAL A 354 -1.22 -13.15 19.90
N ASP A 355 -0.22 -12.47 20.43
CA ASP A 355 -0.24 -11.88 21.78
C ASP A 355 -1.14 -10.63 21.78
N PHE A 356 -2.29 -10.72 22.46
CA PHE A 356 -3.30 -9.65 22.48
C PHE A 356 -3.07 -8.66 23.63
N ASP A 357 -2.47 -9.11 24.73
CA ASP A 357 -2.33 -8.33 25.96
C ASP A 357 -0.92 -7.80 26.24
N SER A 358 0.04 -8.08 25.36
CA SER A 358 1.47 -7.73 25.46
C SER A 358 2.18 -8.32 26.68
N THR A 359 1.59 -9.32 27.33
CA THR A 359 2.24 -10.08 28.38
C THR A 359 2.90 -11.31 27.77
N ALA A 360 4.13 -11.60 28.22
CA ALA A 360 4.84 -12.76 27.69
C ALA A 360 4.06 -14.05 28.01
N PRO A 361 3.98 -15.01 27.07
CA PRO A 361 3.22 -16.23 27.25
C PRO A 361 3.66 -16.96 28.51
N ILE A 362 2.71 -17.30 29.37
CA ILE A 362 2.97 -18.08 30.58
C ILE A 362 2.93 -19.55 30.21
N ALA A 363 4.08 -20.22 30.24
CA ALA A 363 4.16 -21.65 30.02
C ALA A 363 3.15 -22.41 30.91
N PRO A 364 2.39 -23.37 30.36
CA PRO A 364 2.63 -24.07 29.09
C PRO A 364 1.88 -23.49 27.88
N TYR A 365 1.23 -22.33 28.01
CA TYR A 365 0.55 -21.63 26.91
C TYR A 365 1.55 -20.87 26.02
N ASP A 366 1.21 -20.64 24.76
CA ASP A 366 2.03 -19.89 23.78
C ASP A 366 1.28 -18.71 23.13
N ASP A 367 0.23 -18.23 23.82
CA ASP A 367 -0.76 -17.21 23.40
C ASP A 367 -1.68 -17.63 22.24
N THR A 368 -1.57 -18.86 21.76
CA THR A 368 -2.54 -19.41 20.81
C THR A 368 -3.93 -19.41 21.42
N ASP A 369 -4.95 -19.10 20.63
CA ASP A 369 -6.34 -19.29 21.00
C ASP A 369 -6.80 -20.74 20.75
N ILE A 370 -7.61 -21.27 21.67
CA ILE A 370 -8.23 -22.59 21.50
C ILE A 370 -9.24 -22.52 20.35
N GLY A 371 -9.22 -23.51 19.46
CA GLY A 371 -10.18 -23.68 18.36
C GLY A 371 -9.62 -23.28 17.00
N ALA A 372 -10.49 -23.13 16.02
CA ALA A 372 -10.12 -22.91 14.62
C ALA A 372 -9.84 -21.45 14.24
N PHE A 373 -10.01 -20.52 15.19
CA PHE A 373 -9.93 -19.08 15.00
C PHE A 373 -8.91 -18.51 15.97
N GLU A 374 -8.01 -17.66 15.47
CA GLU A 374 -7.06 -16.87 16.27
C GLU A 374 -7.45 -15.39 16.23
N LEU A 375 -7.82 -14.78 17.36
CA LEU A 375 -8.13 -13.37 17.42
C LEU A 375 -6.92 -12.53 16.98
N GLN A 376 -7.13 -11.70 15.95
CA GLN A 376 -6.08 -10.84 15.42
C GLN A 376 -6.15 -9.46 16.07
N LEU A 377 -5.01 -8.79 16.17
CA LEU A 377 -4.97 -7.36 16.49
C LEU A 377 -5.61 -6.55 15.36
N ILE A 378 -6.34 -5.51 15.73
CA ILE A 378 -7.09 -4.67 14.79
C ILE A 378 -6.13 -3.60 14.24
N PRO A 379 -5.98 -3.45 12.90
CA PRO A 379 -5.14 -2.39 12.33
C PRO A 379 -5.56 -0.99 12.81
N PRO A 380 -4.60 -0.06 13.02
CA PRO A 380 -4.91 1.29 13.44
C PRO A 380 -5.59 2.08 12.32
N THR A 381 -6.36 3.10 12.70
CA THR A 381 -6.98 4.03 11.76
C THR A 381 -6.23 5.35 11.70
N ILE A 382 -6.35 6.06 10.58
CA ILE A 382 -5.73 7.36 10.35
C ILE A 382 -6.77 8.36 9.85
N ALA A 383 -6.77 9.57 10.38
CA ALA A 383 -7.61 10.67 9.94
C ALA A 383 -6.75 11.89 9.59
N LYS A 384 -7.17 12.66 8.58
CA LYS A 384 -6.43 13.82 8.06
C LYS A 384 -7.25 15.09 8.20
N ALA A 385 -6.59 16.17 8.60
CA ALA A 385 -7.16 17.52 8.64
C ALA A 385 -6.14 18.60 8.25
N PHE A 386 -6.64 19.73 7.74
CA PHE A 386 -5.88 20.94 7.46
C PHE A 386 -6.27 22.05 8.44
N SER A 387 -5.30 22.84 8.91
CA SER A 387 -5.56 24.02 9.75
C SER A 387 -4.56 25.14 9.44
N PRO A 388 -5.01 26.27 8.87
CA PRO A 388 -6.38 26.54 8.41
C PRO A 388 -6.77 25.67 7.18
N THR A 389 -8.07 25.43 6.98
CA THR A 389 -8.62 24.69 5.81
C THR A 389 -8.65 25.54 4.53
N ALA A 390 -8.35 26.83 4.65
CA ALA A 390 -8.31 27.80 3.57
C ALA A 390 -7.06 28.67 3.69
N ILE A 391 -6.34 28.83 2.58
CA ILE A 391 -5.14 29.68 2.48
C ILE A 391 -5.23 30.57 1.24
N GLN A 392 -4.47 31.67 1.22
CA GLN A 392 -4.16 32.36 -0.02
C GLN A 392 -3.08 31.58 -0.79
N SER A 393 -2.99 31.78 -2.10
CA SER A 393 -1.92 31.23 -2.94
C SER A 393 -0.55 31.55 -2.35
N GLY A 394 0.27 30.52 -2.09
CA GLY A 394 1.57 30.63 -1.42
C GLY A 394 1.52 30.72 0.11
N GLY A 395 0.31 30.73 0.71
CA GLY A 395 0.12 30.62 2.15
C GLY A 395 0.43 29.21 2.68
N THR A 396 0.34 29.03 3.99
CA THR A 396 0.67 27.75 4.65
C THR A 396 -0.50 27.19 5.44
N SER A 397 -0.58 25.86 5.50
CA SER A 397 -1.54 25.12 6.32
C SER A 397 -0.83 23.98 7.04
N THR A 398 -1.16 23.77 8.32
CA THR A 398 -0.68 22.61 9.07
C THR A 398 -1.57 21.41 8.76
N VAL A 399 -0.96 20.33 8.29
CA VAL A 399 -1.58 19.01 8.20
C VAL A 399 -1.47 18.33 9.55
N THR A 400 -2.59 17.80 10.04
CA THR A 400 -2.63 16.92 11.21
C THR A 400 -3.13 15.56 10.77
N LEU A 401 -2.32 14.53 11.00
CA LEU A 401 -2.66 13.14 10.85
C LEU A 401 -2.91 12.55 12.24
N THR A 402 -4.14 12.14 12.53
CA THR A 402 -4.54 11.54 13.80
C THR A 402 -4.59 10.04 13.66
N LEU A 403 -3.69 9.34 14.35
CA LEU A 403 -3.65 7.88 14.38
C LEU A 403 -4.38 7.38 15.63
N THR A 404 -5.22 6.36 15.45
CA THR A 404 -5.99 5.73 16.54
C THR A 404 -5.68 4.23 16.58
N ASN A 405 -5.24 3.74 17.73
CA ASN A 405 -5.00 2.31 17.95
C ASN A 405 -6.15 1.72 18.79
N PRO A 406 -7.00 0.87 18.22
CA PRO A 406 -8.11 0.24 18.95
C PRO A 406 -7.67 -0.85 19.94
N ASN A 407 -6.42 -1.30 19.89
CA ASN A 407 -5.94 -2.42 20.72
C ASN A 407 -5.51 -1.97 22.11
N THR A 408 -5.46 -2.90 23.05
CA THR A 408 -5.01 -2.72 24.44
C THR A 408 -3.49 -2.61 24.59
N SER A 409 -2.75 -2.94 23.53
CA SER A 409 -1.29 -2.92 23.47
C SER A 409 -0.80 -1.83 22.49
N PRO A 410 0.32 -1.14 22.75
CA PRO A 410 0.86 -0.16 21.82
C PRO A 410 1.28 -0.81 20.51
N LEU A 411 1.05 -0.14 19.39
CA LEU A 411 1.51 -0.61 18.07
C LEU A 411 2.80 0.12 17.70
N SER A 412 3.84 -0.62 17.33
CA SER A 412 5.17 -0.08 17.05
C SER A 412 5.53 -0.14 15.56
N ASN A 413 6.54 0.67 15.19
CA ASN A 413 7.04 0.80 13.82
C ASN A 413 5.94 1.08 12.79
N ALA A 414 4.96 1.88 13.17
CA ALA A 414 3.89 2.28 12.28
C ALA A 414 4.46 3.02 11.07
N SER A 415 3.96 2.67 9.88
CA SER A 415 4.34 3.24 8.61
C SER A 415 3.15 3.49 7.70
N PHE A 416 3.22 4.57 6.92
CA PHE A 416 2.21 4.98 5.94
C PHE A 416 2.81 6.02 4.99
N THR A 417 2.13 6.29 3.88
CA THR A 417 2.54 7.28 2.87
C THR A 417 1.44 8.31 2.63
N ASP A 418 1.85 9.47 2.11
CA ASP A 418 0.96 10.58 1.76
C ASP A 418 1.47 11.26 0.49
N MET A 419 0.67 11.22 -0.57
CA MET A 419 1.03 11.83 -1.85
C MET A 419 0.26 13.14 -2.02
N LEU A 420 0.92 14.25 -1.68
CA LEU A 420 0.32 15.58 -1.73
C LEU A 420 -0.04 15.97 -3.17
N ALA A 421 -1.33 16.07 -3.46
CA ALA A 421 -1.83 16.60 -4.72
C ALA A 421 -1.88 18.13 -4.68
N ASN A 422 -1.24 18.80 -5.65
CA ASN A 422 -1.24 20.27 -5.81
C ASN A 422 -0.74 21.08 -4.61
N MET A 423 -0.06 20.42 -3.67
CA MET A 423 0.54 21.01 -2.47
C MET A 423 1.93 20.42 -2.28
N SER A 424 2.76 21.08 -1.49
CA SER A 424 4.08 20.57 -1.13
C SER A 424 4.43 20.95 0.30
N VAL A 425 5.41 20.25 0.89
CA VAL A 425 5.97 20.62 2.20
C VAL A 425 6.57 22.04 2.13
N ASN A 426 6.20 22.90 3.07
CA ASN A 426 6.58 24.32 3.05
C ASN A 426 8.05 24.58 3.38
N ALA A 427 8.61 23.85 4.34
CA ALA A 427 9.99 24.06 4.80
C ALA A 427 10.63 22.73 5.21
N THR A 428 11.94 22.62 4.98
CA THR A 428 12.73 21.45 5.39
C THR A 428 12.78 21.35 6.92
N GLY A 429 12.53 20.15 7.45
CA GLY A 429 12.56 19.90 8.88
C GLY A 429 11.88 18.58 9.25
N PRO A 430 12.02 18.14 10.52
CA PRO A 430 11.30 16.96 11.01
C PRO A 430 9.79 17.23 11.02
N ALA A 431 9.01 16.18 10.75
CA ALA A 431 7.60 16.17 11.12
C ALA A 431 7.46 16.39 12.64
N GLY A 432 6.33 16.92 13.07
CA GLY A 432 5.97 17.12 14.48
C GLY A 432 4.86 16.17 14.93
N GLY A 433 4.23 16.53 16.04
CA GLY A 433 3.04 15.86 16.57
C GLY A 433 3.27 15.24 17.94
N THR A 434 2.33 14.41 18.37
CA THR A 434 2.33 13.75 19.68
C THR A 434 2.69 12.27 19.61
N CYS A 435 2.72 11.65 18.42
CA CYS A 435 3.16 10.27 18.31
C CYS A 435 4.66 10.15 18.58
N VAL A 436 5.05 9.17 19.38
CA VAL A 436 6.48 8.84 19.58
C VAL A 436 7.06 8.38 18.25
N GLY A 437 8.24 8.90 17.88
CA GLY A 437 8.90 8.60 16.61
C GLY A 437 8.51 9.51 15.43
N ALA A 438 7.46 10.34 15.56
CA ALA A 438 7.06 11.26 14.49
C ALA A 438 8.20 12.20 14.06
N ASN A 439 8.92 12.77 15.03
CA ASN A 439 10.04 13.69 14.80
C ASN A 439 11.28 13.08 14.14
N GLY A 440 11.32 11.75 13.99
CA GLY A 440 12.38 11.07 13.23
C GLY A 440 12.18 11.15 11.71
N ASN A 441 11.01 11.58 11.25
CA ASN A 441 10.66 11.66 9.83
C ASN A 441 11.00 13.05 9.28
N ASN A 442 12.15 13.17 8.62
CA ASN A 442 12.61 14.44 8.03
C ASN A 442 11.97 14.68 6.65
N LEU A 443 11.34 15.84 6.51
CA LEU A 443 10.71 16.29 5.27
C LEU A 443 11.55 17.39 4.61
N THR A 444 11.51 17.46 3.29
CA THR A 444 12.24 18.47 2.50
C THR A 444 11.27 19.50 1.93
N ALA A 445 11.64 20.78 1.88
CA ALA A 445 10.83 21.81 1.22
C ALA A 445 10.56 21.43 -0.25
N GLY A 446 9.30 21.58 -0.69
CA GLY A 446 8.86 21.19 -2.03
C GLY A 446 8.51 19.71 -2.20
N GLN A 447 8.74 18.86 -1.19
CA GLN A 447 8.42 17.43 -1.27
C GLN A 447 6.91 17.19 -1.38
N THR A 448 6.51 16.27 -2.27
CA THR A 448 5.11 15.91 -2.54
C THR A 448 4.79 14.45 -2.23
N ALA A 449 5.76 13.53 -2.38
CA ALA A 449 5.63 12.14 -1.94
C ALA A 449 6.26 11.99 -0.54
N LEU A 450 5.42 11.76 0.47
CA LEU A 450 5.83 11.62 1.87
C LEU A 450 5.73 10.17 2.31
N SER A 451 6.72 9.73 3.08
CA SER A 451 6.75 8.42 3.75
C SER A 451 7.02 8.63 5.23
N PHE A 452 6.22 7.99 6.07
CA PHE A 452 6.38 8.02 7.51
C PHE A 452 6.67 6.61 8.00
N SER A 453 7.61 6.46 8.93
CA SER A 453 7.97 5.18 9.55
C SER A 453 8.47 5.38 10.99
N GLY A 454 8.62 4.26 11.71
CA GLY A 454 9.19 4.26 13.06
C GLY A 454 8.28 4.90 14.12
N ILE A 455 6.97 5.02 13.85
CA ILE A 455 6.01 5.66 14.75
C ILE A 455 5.45 4.64 15.75
N THR A 456 5.33 5.00 17.03
CA THR A 456 4.61 4.20 18.02
C THR A 456 3.26 4.84 18.33
N ILE A 457 2.19 4.06 18.16
CA ILE A 457 0.80 4.47 18.42
C ILE A 457 0.39 3.93 19.80
N PRO A 458 0.06 4.80 20.76
CA PRO A 458 -0.32 4.39 22.12
C PRO A 458 -1.52 3.44 22.15
N ALA A 459 -1.62 2.60 23.18
CA ALA A 459 -2.73 1.67 23.40
C ALA A 459 -4.06 2.34 23.77
N ASN A 460 -5.12 1.53 23.89
CA ASN A 460 -6.40 1.83 24.53
C ASN A 460 -7.21 2.93 23.86
N SER A 461 -7.27 2.93 22.52
CA SER A 461 -7.96 3.96 21.73
C SER A 461 -7.46 5.38 21.99
N VAL A 462 -6.26 5.53 22.57
CA VAL A 462 -5.60 6.82 22.71
C VAL A 462 -5.10 7.24 21.34
N THR A 463 -5.51 8.43 20.91
CA THR A 463 -5.06 9.00 19.65
C THR A 463 -3.71 9.69 19.82
N CYS A 464 -2.83 9.58 18.83
CA CYS A 464 -1.65 10.42 18.72
C CYS A 464 -1.63 11.12 17.34
N THR A 465 -0.82 12.16 17.21
CA THR A 465 -0.77 12.97 15.98
C THR A 465 0.60 12.98 15.33
N VAL A 466 0.63 13.06 14.01
CA VAL A 466 1.79 13.48 13.20
C VAL A 466 1.41 14.78 12.50
N THR A 467 2.26 15.80 12.58
CA THR A 467 1.97 17.11 11.99
C THR A 467 3.09 17.58 11.07
N PHE A 468 2.75 18.34 10.03
CA PHE A 468 3.71 19.01 9.16
C PHE A 468 3.03 20.18 8.43
N VAL A 469 3.81 21.10 7.88
CA VAL A 469 3.28 22.30 7.24
C VAL A 469 3.40 22.18 5.72
N VAL A 470 2.30 22.42 5.02
CA VAL A 470 2.25 22.45 3.55
C VAL A 470 1.96 23.85 3.03
N THR A 471 2.32 24.09 1.78
CA THR A 471 1.94 25.27 1.00
C THR A 471 1.36 24.85 -0.34
N SER A 472 0.61 25.75 -0.99
CA SER A 472 0.10 25.56 -2.34
C SER A 472 -0.14 26.90 -3.03
N SER A 473 0.20 26.96 -4.31
CA SER A 473 -0.14 28.04 -5.24
C SER A 473 -1.26 27.66 -6.21
N THR A 474 -1.76 26.41 -6.13
CA THR A 474 -2.80 25.92 -7.04
C THR A 474 -4.17 26.29 -6.53
N VAL A 475 -4.77 27.32 -7.15
CA VAL A 475 -6.08 27.87 -6.79
C VAL A 475 -7.18 26.82 -6.93
N GLY A 476 -8.09 26.77 -5.97
CA GLY A 476 -9.21 25.83 -5.92
C GLY A 476 -9.15 24.89 -4.73
N THR A 477 -9.95 23.83 -4.78
CA THR A 477 -9.99 22.80 -3.75
C THR A 477 -8.98 21.71 -4.07
N ASN A 478 -8.04 21.47 -3.17
CA ASN A 478 -6.99 20.47 -3.30
C ASN A 478 -7.28 19.32 -2.31
N PRO A 479 -7.94 18.23 -2.77
CA PRO A 479 -8.22 17.06 -1.94
C PRO A 479 -6.95 16.24 -1.70
N ASN A 480 -6.79 15.69 -0.50
CA ASN A 480 -5.69 14.79 -0.18
C ASN A 480 -6.07 13.72 0.86
N SER A 481 -5.50 12.53 0.73
CA SER A 481 -5.67 11.37 1.62
C SER A 481 -4.37 10.60 1.73
N THR A 482 -4.13 9.96 2.88
CA THR A 482 -2.97 9.08 3.10
C THR A 482 -3.29 7.64 2.75
N SER A 483 -2.27 6.80 2.62
CA SER A 483 -2.43 5.35 2.68
C SER A 483 -2.99 4.91 4.04
N GLY A 484 -3.36 3.63 4.13
CA GLY A 484 -3.55 2.97 5.42
C GLY A 484 -2.24 2.83 6.20
N VAL A 485 -2.36 2.56 7.49
CA VAL A 485 -1.22 2.40 8.40
C VAL A 485 -0.93 0.92 8.60
N THR A 486 0.33 0.51 8.40
CA THR A 486 0.86 -0.80 8.80
C THR A 486 1.69 -0.64 10.06
N THR A 487 1.82 -1.71 10.86
CA THR A 487 2.66 -1.75 12.08
C THR A 487 3.39 -3.08 12.16
N THR A 488 4.30 -3.25 13.12
CA THR A 488 4.93 -4.57 13.36
C THR A 488 3.89 -5.64 13.75
N GLN A 489 2.87 -5.26 14.52
CA GLN A 489 1.85 -6.19 15.02
C GLN A 489 0.71 -6.40 14.01
N THR A 490 0.41 -5.37 13.21
CA THR A 490 -0.63 -5.39 12.18
C THR A 490 0.01 -5.11 10.82
N THR A 491 0.59 -6.15 10.22
CA THR A 491 1.34 -6.04 8.96
C THR A 491 0.44 -5.73 7.76
N THR A 492 -0.86 -6.02 7.87
CA THR A 492 -1.86 -5.57 6.89
C THR A 492 -2.26 -4.13 7.15
N ALA A 493 -2.27 -3.31 6.10
CA ALA A 493 -2.60 -1.89 6.21
C ALA A 493 -4.05 -1.70 6.66
N GLY A 494 -4.26 -0.79 7.61
CA GLY A 494 -5.59 -0.31 7.97
C GLY A 494 -6.27 0.47 6.83
N PRO A 495 -7.47 1.01 7.06
CA PRO A 495 -8.14 1.84 6.07
C PRO A 495 -7.33 3.12 5.77
N VAL A 496 -7.42 3.59 4.53
CA VAL A 496 -6.92 4.91 4.11
C VAL A 496 -7.59 6.03 4.91
N SER A 497 -6.94 7.19 5.01
CA SER A 497 -7.56 8.31 5.70
C SER A 497 -8.81 8.82 4.99
N ASN A 498 -9.62 9.63 5.68
CA ASN A 498 -10.58 10.50 5.01
C ASN A 498 -9.87 11.42 4.00
N THR A 499 -10.60 11.85 2.97
CA THR A 499 -10.16 12.92 2.08
C THR A 499 -10.35 14.27 2.78
N ALA A 500 -9.25 14.95 3.08
CA ALA A 500 -9.26 16.31 3.58
C ALA A 500 -9.07 17.30 2.42
N ASN A 501 -9.71 18.46 2.49
CA ASN A 501 -9.67 19.46 1.42
C ASN A 501 -8.96 20.74 1.91
N LEU A 502 -7.92 21.16 1.18
CA LEU A 502 -7.32 22.50 1.34
C LEU A 502 -7.84 23.42 0.23
N SER A 503 -8.49 24.52 0.61
CA SER A 503 -8.95 25.53 -0.36
C SER A 503 -7.90 26.63 -0.52
N VAL A 504 -7.51 26.93 -1.76
CA VAL A 504 -6.50 27.95 -2.08
C VAL A 504 -7.18 29.07 -2.87
N PHE A 505 -7.06 30.30 -2.39
CA PHE A 505 -7.62 31.49 -3.03
C PHE A 505 -6.54 32.34 -3.71
N ALA A 506 -6.79 32.80 -4.93
CA ALA A 506 -6.01 33.83 -5.59
C ALA A 506 -6.30 35.22 -5.00
N PRO A 507 -5.32 36.14 -4.98
CA PRO A 507 -5.55 37.52 -4.56
C PRO A 507 -6.48 38.26 -5.56
N PRO A 508 -7.33 39.19 -5.08
CA PRO A 508 -8.09 40.08 -5.97
C PRO A 508 -7.17 41.10 -6.64
N THR A 509 -7.53 41.56 -7.84
CA THR A 509 -6.81 42.65 -8.54
C THR A 509 -7.66 43.92 -8.57
N ILE A 510 -7.00 45.09 -8.70
CA ILE A 510 -7.65 46.39 -8.80
C ILE A 510 -7.12 47.15 -10.01
N ALA A 511 -8.03 47.75 -10.79
CA ALA A 511 -7.71 48.63 -11.91
C ALA A 511 -8.34 50.01 -11.72
N LYS A 512 -7.65 51.09 -12.11
CA LYS A 512 -8.13 52.47 -12.01
C LYS A 512 -8.26 53.11 -13.38
N ALA A 513 -9.39 53.79 -13.63
CA ALA A 513 -9.64 54.53 -14.86
C ALA A 513 -10.24 55.91 -14.57
N PHE A 514 -10.02 56.87 -15.46
CA PHE A 514 -10.60 58.22 -15.40
C PHE A 514 -11.52 58.43 -16.60
N SER A 515 -12.69 59.06 -16.38
CA SER A 515 -13.62 59.39 -17.46
C SER A 515 -14.33 60.72 -17.20
N PRO A 516 -14.07 61.77 -18.00
CA PRO A 516 -13.05 61.84 -19.05
C PRO A 516 -11.62 61.74 -18.49
N ASP A 517 -10.70 61.17 -19.26
CA ASP A 517 -9.27 61.03 -18.92
C ASP A 517 -8.49 62.35 -18.98
N LYS A 518 -9.10 63.38 -19.59
CA LYS A 518 -8.58 64.74 -19.71
C LYS A 518 -9.66 65.73 -19.30
N ILE A 519 -9.29 66.64 -18.42
CA ILE A 519 -10.15 67.73 -17.94
C ILE A 519 -9.38 69.04 -18.01
N GLN A 520 -10.08 70.15 -18.24
CA GLN A 520 -9.52 71.48 -18.00
C GLN A 520 -9.41 71.72 -16.50
N THR A 521 -8.56 72.65 -16.08
CA THR A 521 -8.55 73.16 -14.70
C THR A 521 -9.96 73.66 -14.34
N GLY A 522 -10.50 73.20 -13.21
CA GLY A 522 -11.91 73.39 -12.81
C GLY A 522 -12.87 72.27 -13.24
N GLY A 523 -12.49 71.42 -14.19
CA GLY A 523 -13.32 70.34 -14.73
C GLY A 523 -13.44 69.13 -13.80
N THR A 524 -14.37 68.22 -14.07
CA THR A 524 -14.57 67.01 -13.25
C THR A 524 -14.31 65.74 -14.05
N SER A 525 -13.67 64.76 -13.44
CA SER A 525 -13.43 63.42 -13.97
C SER A 525 -13.97 62.37 -13.00
N THR A 526 -14.57 61.30 -13.52
CA THR A 526 -15.00 60.17 -12.71
C THR A 526 -13.86 59.15 -12.60
N VAL A 527 -13.40 58.88 -11.38
CA VAL A 527 -12.47 57.80 -11.07
C VAL A 527 -13.27 56.52 -10.93
N THR A 528 -12.93 55.50 -11.74
CA THR A 528 -13.51 54.17 -11.66
C THR A 528 -12.47 53.19 -11.13
N LEU A 529 -12.75 52.56 -9.98
CA LEU A 529 -11.93 51.50 -9.39
C LEU A 529 -12.64 50.16 -9.65
N THR A 530 -12.00 49.29 -10.41
CA THR A 530 -12.54 47.97 -10.79
C THR A 530 -11.84 46.91 -9.97
N LEU A 531 -12.60 46.24 -9.09
CA LEU A 531 -12.10 45.08 -8.35
C LEU A 531 -12.44 43.82 -9.14
N THR A 532 -11.44 42.97 -9.36
CA THR A 532 -11.61 41.67 -10.00
C THR A 532 -11.30 40.59 -8.98
N ASN A 533 -12.30 39.76 -8.68
CA ASN A 533 -12.11 38.55 -7.88
C ASN A 533 -11.90 37.36 -8.83
N PRO A 534 -10.67 36.81 -8.95
CA PRO A 534 -10.40 35.66 -9.81
C PRO A 534 -10.91 34.33 -9.23
N ASN A 535 -11.46 34.33 -8.01
CA ASN A 535 -11.92 33.11 -7.35
C ASN A 535 -13.35 32.74 -7.70
N ALA A 536 -13.63 31.43 -7.68
CA ALA A 536 -14.98 30.89 -7.78
C ALA A 536 -15.87 31.28 -6.57
N SER A 537 -15.26 31.56 -5.42
CA SER A 537 -15.97 32.01 -4.21
C SER A 537 -15.89 33.54 -4.05
N PRO A 538 -16.95 34.19 -3.53
CA PRO A 538 -16.90 35.61 -3.18
C PRO A 538 -15.81 35.89 -2.14
N LEU A 539 -15.07 36.99 -2.33
CA LEU A 539 -14.19 37.53 -1.29
C LEU A 539 -14.95 38.59 -0.50
N THR A 540 -14.94 38.51 0.82
CA THR A 540 -15.66 39.43 1.71
C THR A 540 -14.71 40.35 2.47
N ASN A 541 -15.20 41.54 2.86
CA ASN A 541 -14.45 42.52 3.66
C ASN A 541 -13.14 43.00 3.01
N ALA A 542 -13.10 43.14 1.69
CA ALA A 542 -11.96 43.76 1.02
C ALA A 542 -11.82 45.24 1.41
N SER A 543 -10.57 45.69 1.53
CA SER A 543 -10.21 47.07 1.84
C SER A 543 -9.03 47.53 1.01
N PHE A 544 -9.04 48.79 0.58
CA PHE A 544 -7.94 49.42 -0.13
C PHE A 544 -7.99 50.94 0.05
N THR A 545 -6.90 51.62 -0.25
CA THR A 545 -6.78 53.08 -0.16
C THR A 545 -6.34 53.67 -1.49
N ASP A 546 -6.62 54.94 -1.71
CA ASP A 546 -6.14 55.71 -2.85
C ASP A 546 -5.83 57.15 -2.46
N THR A 547 -4.71 57.71 -2.94
CA THR A 547 -4.36 59.11 -2.68
C THR A 547 -4.41 59.88 -4.00
N LEU A 548 -5.37 60.80 -4.10
CA LEU A 548 -5.53 61.73 -5.21
C LEU A 548 -4.44 62.79 -5.17
N VAL A 549 -3.62 62.84 -6.22
CA VAL A 549 -2.59 63.86 -6.42
C VAL A 549 -3.14 64.94 -7.36
N ASN A 550 -3.04 66.22 -6.96
CA ASN A 550 -3.55 67.38 -7.72
C ASN A 550 -5.04 67.35 -8.07
N MET A 551 -5.81 66.50 -7.37
CA MET A 551 -7.26 66.35 -7.50
C MET A 551 -7.86 66.22 -6.11
N SER A 552 -9.14 66.53 -5.98
CA SER A 552 -9.89 66.24 -4.77
C SER A 552 -11.29 65.75 -5.12
N VAL A 553 -11.96 65.14 -4.14
CA VAL A 553 -13.37 64.76 -4.28
C VAL A 553 -14.20 66.03 -4.51
N ASN A 554 -14.98 66.05 -5.59
CA ASN A 554 -15.72 67.25 -6.01
C ASN A 554 -16.92 67.56 -5.10
N ALA A 555 -17.58 66.53 -4.56
CA ALA A 555 -18.76 66.68 -3.74
C ALA A 555 -18.82 65.60 -2.65
N THR A 556 -19.29 65.98 -1.46
CA THR A 556 -19.50 65.04 -0.35
C THR A 556 -20.60 64.05 -0.70
N GLY A 557 -20.35 62.76 -0.48
CA GLY A 557 -21.32 61.70 -0.74
C GLY A 557 -20.70 60.30 -0.62
N ALA A 558 -21.54 59.28 -0.64
CA ALA A 558 -21.08 57.89 -0.72
C ALA A 558 -20.43 57.61 -2.08
N ALA A 559 -19.36 56.83 -2.09
CA ALA A 559 -18.83 56.26 -3.32
C ALA A 559 -19.89 55.34 -3.96
N GLY A 560 -20.22 55.57 -5.24
CA GLY A 560 -21.16 54.72 -5.98
C GLY A 560 -20.48 53.46 -6.51
N GLY A 561 -21.24 52.43 -6.89
CA GLY A 561 -20.69 51.26 -7.58
C GLY A 561 -21.57 50.03 -7.56
N THR A 562 -21.07 48.95 -8.17
CA THR A 562 -21.77 47.66 -8.27
C THR A 562 -21.34 46.65 -7.19
N CYS A 563 -20.26 46.89 -6.45
CA CYS A 563 -19.83 46.00 -5.36
C CYS A 563 -20.74 46.16 -4.13
N VAL A 564 -21.15 45.05 -3.52
CA VAL A 564 -21.88 45.09 -2.23
C VAL A 564 -20.97 45.70 -1.17
N GLY A 565 -21.44 46.75 -0.49
CA GLY A 565 -20.65 47.51 0.50
C GLY A 565 -19.95 48.76 -0.05
N ALA A 566 -19.93 48.98 -1.39
CA ALA A 566 -19.33 50.18 -1.98
C ALA A 566 -20.00 51.48 -1.49
N ASN A 567 -21.33 51.50 -1.46
CA ASN A 567 -22.16 52.65 -1.09
C ASN A 567 -22.09 53.02 0.40
N SER A 568 -21.37 52.24 1.22
CA SER A 568 -21.14 52.53 2.64
C SER A 568 -19.88 53.36 2.89
N ASN A 569 -19.08 53.65 1.84
CA ASN A 569 -17.85 54.42 1.96
C ASN A 569 -18.14 55.90 1.64
N ASN A 570 -18.31 56.72 2.68
CA ASN A 570 -18.59 58.15 2.56
C ASN A 570 -17.31 58.96 2.34
N LEU A 571 -17.32 59.77 1.28
CA LEU A 571 -16.25 60.69 0.90
C LEU A 571 -16.67 62.14 1.15
N THR A 572 -15.72 63.00 1.49
CA THR A 572 -15.97 64.43 1.77
C THR A 572 -15.42 65.32 0.65
N ALA A 573 -16.12 66.40 0.31
CA ALA A 573 -15.61 67.36 -0.68
C ALA A 573 -14.24 67.93 -0.24
N GLY A 574 -13.29 67.99 -1.16
CA GLY A 574 -11.91 68.38 -0.88
C GLY A 574 -11.00 67.25 -0.35
N GLN A 575 -11.53 66.05 -0.11
CA GLN A 575 -10.74 64.89 0.32
C GLN A 575 -9.76 64.45 -0.77
N THR A 576 -8.52 64.16 -0.38
CA THR A 576 -7.46 63.65 -1.26
C THR A 576 -7.04 62.22 -0.91
N ALA A 577 -7.10 61.82 0.37
CA ALA A 577 -6.87 60.44 0.80
C ALA A 577 -8.20 59.68 0.93
N LEU A 578 -8.41 58.70 0.07
CA LEU A 578 -9.60 57.86 -0.01
C LEU A 578 -9.33 56.51 0.67
N SER A 579 -10.31 56.03 1.43
CA SER A 579 -10.28 54.69 2.02
C SER A 579 -11.58 53.95 1.73
N PHE A 580 -11.44 52.69 1.39
CA PHE A 580 -12.54 51.80 1.07
C PHE A 580 -12.43 50.56 1.93
N SER A 581 -13.54 50.17 2.57
CA SER A 581 -13.62 49.02 3.46
C SER A 581 -14.98 48.34 3.34
N GLY A 582 -15.05 47.09 3.79
CA GLY A 582 -16.30 46.30 3.76
C GLY A 582 -16.79 45.98 2.35
N ILE A 583 -15.90 45.95 1.35
CA ILE A 583 -16.26 45.64 -0.04
C ILE A 583 -16.35 44.12 -0.22
N ASN A 584 -17.50 43.62 -0.67
CA ASN A 584 -17.66 42.22 -1.05
C ASN A 584 -17.58 42.08 -2.57
N ALA A 585 -16.56 41.35 -3.04
CA ALA A 585 -16.32 41.09 -4.46
C ALA A 585 -16.93 39.74 -4.86
N THR A 586 -18.06 39.79 -5.57
CA THR A 586 -18.75 38.60 -6.11
C THR A 586 -17.92 37.88 -7.16
N SER A 587 -18.07 36.55 -7.26
CA SER A 587 -17.30 35.72 -8.19
C SER A 587 -17.54 36.09 -9.66
N GLY A 588 -16.47 36.13 -10.46
CA GLY A 588 -16.54 36.15 -11.93
C GLY A 588 -17.00 37.47 -12.58
N VAL A 589 -17.06 38.58 -11.85
CA VAL A 589 -17.52 39.87 -12.41
C VAL A 589 -16.57 41.01 -12.04
N ALA A 590 -16.07 41.71 -13.07
CA ALA A 590 -15.44 43.02 -12.93
C ALA A 590 -16.50 44.01 -12.43
N THR A 591 -16.39 44.45 -11.18
CA THR A 591 -17.37 45.35 -10.56
C THR A 591 -16.72 46.71 -10.33
N THR A 592 -17.44 47.77 -10.71
CA THR A 592 -16.94 49.14 -10.81
C THR A 592 -17.39 49.97 -9.61
N GLN A 593 -16.48 50.76 -9.06
CA GLN A 593 -16.76 51.80 -8.07
C GLN A 593 -16.45 53.16 -8.68
N THR A 594 -17.41 54.08 -8.72
CA THR A 594 -17.31 55.37 -9.42
C THR A 594 -17.37 56.54 -8.44
N THR A 595 -16.41 57.47 -8.52
CA THR A 595 -16.41 58.72 -7.75
C THR A 595 -16.04 59.91 -8.65
N THR A 596 -16.77 61.03 -8.55
CA THR A 596 -16.49 62.26 -9.32
C THR A 596 -15.48 63.15 -8.59
N ALA A 597 -14.30 63.35 -9.18
CA ALA A 597 -13.24 64.23 -8.69
C ALA A 597 -13.16 65.51 -9.55
N GLY A 598 -12.90 66.66 -8.92
CA GLY A 598 -12.69 67.95 -9.55
C GLY A 598 -11.56 68.69 -8.82
N PRO A 599 -10.88 69.67 -9.43
CA PRO A 599 -9.78 70.34 -8.76
C PRO A 599 -10.30 71.26 -7.66
N ALA A 600 -9.58 71.30 -6.55
CA ALA A 600 -9.82 72.23 -5.46
C ALA A 600 -9.47 73.67 -5.89
N SER A 601 -10.49 74.53 -5.95
CA SER A 601 -10.40 76.00 -5.88
C SER A 601 -10.25 76.39 -4.40
N ASN A 602 -9.39 77.29 -3.90
CA ASN A 602 -8.71 78.46 -4.45
C ASN A 602 -7.52 78.77 -3.52
N THR A 603 -6.31 79.00 -4.06
CA THR A 603 -5.48 80.13 -3.61
C THR A 603 -4.82 80.74 -4.83
N ALA A 604 -4.97 82.05 -4.91
CA ALA A 604 -4.46 82.95 -5.91
C ALA A 604 -3.04 82.64 -6.39
N ASN A 605 -2.81 83.02 -7.64
CA ASN A 605 -1.51 83.37 -8.17
C ASN A 605 -0.85 84.42 -7.25
N LEU A 606 -0.11 83.93 -6.26
CA LEU A 606 1.02 84.62 -5.67
C LEU A 606 2.21 83.78 -6.10
N SER A 607 3.13 84.38 -6.83
CA SER A 607 4.43 83.80 -7.12
C SER A 607 5.15 83.52 -5.79
N VAL A 608 4.90 82.36 -5.21
CA VAL A 608 5.73 81.80 -4.15
C VAL A 608 6.93 81.22 -4.87
N PHE A 609 8.09 81.85 -4.67
CA PHE A 609 9.35 81.25 -5.08
C PHE A 609 9.49 79.92 -4.34
N ALA A 610 9.29 78.81 -5.04
CA ALA A 610 9.55 77.48 -4.49
C ALA A 610 11.09 77.30 -4.40
N PRO A 611 11.61 76.79 -3.28
CA PRO A 611 13.03 76.45 -3.17
C PRO A 611 13.40 75.38 -4.22
N PRO A 612 14.67 75.31 -4.64
CA PRO A 612 15.13 74.25 -5.52
C PRO A 612 14.96 72.89 -4.84
N THR A 613 14.73 71.83 -5.63
CA THR A 613 14.61 70.44 -5.18
C THR A 613 15.41 69.52 -6.10
N VAL A 614 15.86 68.36 -5.61
CA VAL A 614 16.47 67.32 -6.46
C VAL A 614 15.35 66.59 -7.20
N LEU A 615 15.39 66.60 -8.53
CA LEU A 615 14.43 65.87 -9.38
C LEU A 615 14.86 64.42 -9.59
N SER A 616 16.16 64.18 -9.83
CA SER A 616 16.66 62.84 -10.08
C SER A 616 18.17 62.71 -9.85
N ILE A 617 18.59 61.48 -9.50
CA ILE A 617 19.97 61.01 -9.60
C ILE A 617 19.94 59.75 -10.48
N THR A 618 20.45 59.87 -11.69
CA THR A 618 20.48 58.77 -12.68
C THR A 618 21.91 58.37 -13.00
N ARG A 619 22.11 57.11 -13.39
CA ARG A 619 23.40 56.61 -13.87
C ARG A 619 23.67 57.12 -15.27
N PHE A 620 24.94 57.36 -15.56
CA PHE A 620 25.40 57.76 -16.89
C PHE A 620 26.13 56.61 -17.59
N ASP A 621 26.94 55.84 -16.87
CA ASP A 621 27.73 54.74 -17.40
C ASP A 621 26.92 53.42 -17.46
N PRO A 622 27.39 52.43 -18.22
CA PRO A 622 26.80 51.09 -18.23
C PRO A 622 26.71 50.47 -16.84
N ASN A 623 25.65 49.71 -16.60
CA ASN A 623 25.44 48.96 -15.37
C ASN A 623 24.88 47.56 -15.69
N PRO A 624 25.40 46.48 -15.09
CA PRO A 624 26.51 46.41 -14.12
C PRO A 624 27.87 46.88 -14.69
N THR A 625 28.85 47.14 -13.82
CA THR A 625 30.14 47.73 -14.22
C THR A 625 31.32 47.13 -13.47
N ASN A 626 32.49 47.13 -14.11
CA ASN A 626 33.79 46.84 -13.49
C ASN A 626 34.74 48.05 -13.47
N LEU A 627 34.26 49.20 -13.96
CA LEU A 627 35.06 50.40 -14.10
C LEU A 627 35.56 50.89 -12.74
N GLN A 628 36.80 51.38 -12.71
CA GLN A 628 37.34 52.02 -11.51
C GLN A 628 36.57 53.31 -11.15
N THR A 629 35.96 53.97 -12.13
CA THR A 629 35.19 55.21 -11.96
C THR A 629 33.87 55.16 -12.71
N VAL A 630 32.80 55.67 -12.08
CA VAL A 630 31.45 55.80 -12.65
C VAL A 630 30.89 57.20 -12.38
N HIS A 631 29.86 57.60 -13.13
CA HIS A 631 29.28 58.93 -13.10
C HIS A 631 27.79 58.89 -12.80
N PHE A 632 27.33 59.82 -11.96
CA PHE A 632 25.91 60.07 -11.70
C PHE A 632 25.51 61.45 -12.22
N THR A 633 24.37 61.54 -12.90
CA THR A 633 23.76 62.81 -13.29
C THR A 633 22.71 63.21 -12.26
N VAL A 634 22.94 64.35 -11.61
CA VAL A 634 22.05 64.95 -10.62
C VAL A 634 21.32 66.12 -11.27
N THR A 635 19.98 66.08 -11.26
CA THR A 635 19.14 67.12 -11.86
C THR A 635 18.32 67.81 -10.77
N PHE A 636 18.37 69.14 -10.74
CA PHE A 636 17.59 69.99 -9.84
C PHE A 636 16.40 70.62 -10.57
N SER A 637 15.36 71.00 -9.83
CA SER A 637 14.16 71.63 -10.38
C SER A 637 14.38 73.05 -10.90
N LYS A 638 15.50 73.68 -10.52
CA LYS A 638 15.94 75.02 -10.93
C LYS A 638 17.46 75.12 -10.92
N ALA A 639 18.00 76.19 -11.52
CA ALA A 639 19.43 76.44 -11.54
C ALA A 639 19.96 76.80 -10.14
N VAL A 640 20.94 76.04 -9.67
CA VAL A 640 21.53 76.18 -8.33
C VAL A 640 23.00 76.59 -8.38
N THR A 641 23.50 77.07 -7.24
CA THR A 641 24.90 77.38 -6.93
C THR A 641 25.24 76.74 -5.57
N GLY A 642 26.52 76.66 -5.22
CA GLY A 642 26.95 76.12 -3.93
C GLY A 642 27.23 74.61 -3.91
N VAL A 643 26.85 73.88 -4.96
CA VAL A 643 27.12 72.43 -5.09
C VAL A 643 28.63 72.13 -5.02
N ASN A 644 29.04 71.33 -4.04
CA ASN A 644 30.44 71.05 -3.73
C ASN A 644 30.67 69.60 -3.24
N ILE A 645 31.89 69.10 -3.42
CA ILE A 645 32.36 67.77 -2.97
C ILE A 645 33.52 67.88 -1.96
N GLY A 646 33.65 69.04 -1.29
CA GLY A 646 34.77 69.37 -0.41
C GLY A 646 34.55 68.97 1.05
N ALA A 647 35.12 69.73 2.00
CA ALA A 647 35.01 69.46 3.43
C ALA A 647 33.55 69.48 3.97
N ASN A 648 32.62 70.10 3.23
CA ASN A 648 31.17 70.11 3.46
C ASN A 648 30.46 69.58 2.21
N SER A 649 30.79 68.36 1.80
CA SER A 649 30.26 67.75 0.57
C SER A 649 28.73 67.63 0.62
N ASP A 650 28.08 68.11 -0.44
CA ASP A 650 26.62 67.94 -0.66
C ASP A 650 26.24 66.51 -1.05
N PHE A 651 27.22 65.59 -1.07
CA PHE A 651 27.02 64.23 -1.53
C PHE A 651 27.61 63.21 -0.57
N THR A 652 26.91 62.09 -0.42
CA THR A 652 27.38 60.90 0.29
C THR A 652 27.17 59.64 -0.55
N LEU A 653 27.96 58.60 -0.29
CA LEU A 653 27.80 57.30 -0.93
C LEU A 653 27.19 56.30 0.04
N THR A 654 26.28 55.47 -0.47
CA THR A 654 25.87 54.23 0.19
C THR A 654 26.44 53.07 -0.59
N THR A 655 27.28 52.26 0.06
CA THR A 655 27.84 51.05 -0.55
C THR A 655 27.43 49.78 0.20
N THR A 656 27.43 48.65 -0.51
CA THR A 656 27.28 47.31 0.05
C THR A 656 28.26 46.41 -0.67
N GLY A 657 29.08 45.64 0.03
CA GLY A 657 30.10 44.75 -0.56
C GLY A 657 31.36 45.43 -1.13
N ILE A 658 31.34 46.76 -1.31
CA ILE A 658 32.44 47.56 -1.86
C ILE A 658 33.21 48.27 -0.76
N ALA A 659 34.55 48.15 -0.77
CA ALA A 659 35.46 48.86 0.12
C ALA A 659 36.17 50.02 -0.60
N GLY A 660 36.29 51.18 0.04
CA GLY A 660 37.10 52.30 -0.47
C GLY A 660 36.46 53.14 -1.59
N ALA A 661 35.16 53.01 -1.86
CA ALA A 661 34.48 53.88 -2.82
C ALA A 661 34.51 55.34 -2.35
N SER A 662 34.74 56.28 -3.27
CA SER A 662 34.87 57.71 -2.93
C SER A 662 34.39 58.62 -4.06
N ILE A 663 33.99 59.84 -3.72
CA ILE A 663 33.61 60.86 -4.71
C ILE A 663 34.89 61.61 -5.12
N THR A 664 35.19 61.63 -6.41
CA THR A 664 36.49 62.08 -6.93
C THR A 664 36.40 63.29 -7.85
N GLY A 665 35.20 63.63 -8.34
CA GLY A 665 35.03 64.75 -9.26
C GLY A 665 33.60 65.28 -9.31
N LEU A 666 33.48 66.58 -9.62
CA LEU A 666 32.21 67.28 -9.82
C LEU A 666 32.35 68.19 -11.05
N SER A 667 31.38 68.11 -11.96
CA SER A 667 31.31 68.98 -13.14
C SER A 667 29.85 69.32 -13.48
N GLY A 668 29.63 70.32 -14.33
CA GLY A 668 28.30 70.83 -14.65
C GLY A 668 27.97 72.15 -13.93
N SER A 669 26.82 72.72 -14.26
CA SER A 669 26.34 73.99 -13.70
C SER A 669 24.84 74.17 -13.95
N GLY A 670 24.22 75.13 -13.28
CA GLY A 670 22.80 75.42 -13.46
C GLY A 670 21.94 74.32 -12.87
N THR A 671 21.14 73.63 -13.70
CA THR A 671 20.17 72.62 -13.25
C THR A 671 20.75 71.21 -13.17
N THR A 672 21.94 70.96 -13.73
CA THR A 672 22.44 69.59 -13.95
C THR A 672 23.92 69.48 -13.62
N TYR A 673 24.27 68.50 -12.80
CA TYR A 673 25.63 68.21 -12.35
C TYR A 673 25.97 66.74 -12.61
N THR A 674 27.23 66.48 -12.93
CA THR A 674 27.79 65.13 -13.05
C THR A 674 28.79 64.90 -11.94
N VAL A 675 28.53 63.89 -11.11
CA VAL A 675 29.37 63.50 -9.98
C VAL A 675 30.14 62.24 -10.35
N THR A 676 31.47 62.29 -10.26
CA THR A 676 32.38 61.17 -10.53
C THR A 676 32.67 60.42 -9.23
N VAL A 677 32.53 59.11 -9.26
CA VAL A 677 32.66 58.22 -8.12
C VAL A 677 33.66 57.11 -8.45
N ASP A 678 34.71 56.96 -7.65
CA ASP A 678 35.57 55.78 -7.65
C ASP A 678 34.83 54.60 -6.98
N THR A 679 34.78 53.46 -7.66
CA THR A 679 34.04 52.28 -7.24
C THR A 679 34.79 51.40 -6.25
N GLY A 680 35.99 51.75 -5.81
CA GLY A 680 36.73 51.06 -4.74
C GLY A 680 37.25 49.68 -5.14
N THR A 681 37.19 48.69 -4.24
CA THR A 681 37.52 47.28 -4.50
C THR A 681 36.40 46.35 -4.00
N GLY A 682 36.32 45.15 -4.58
CA GLY A 682 35.28 44.15 -4.26
C GLY A 682 34.07 44.19 -5.20
N ASP A 683 33.12 43.30 -4.93
CA ASP A 683 31.84 43.19 -5.66
C ASP A 683 30.71 43.72 -4.78
N GLY A 684 29.73 44.41 -5.34
CA GLY A 684 28.64 44.98 -4.57
C GLY A 684 27.90 46.10 -5.26
N THR A 685 27.40 47.08 -4.51
CA THR A 685 26.62 48.19 -5.05
C THR A 685 27.11 49.55 -4.55
N VAL A 686 26.96 50.59 -5.38
CA VAL A 686 27.26 52.00 -5.06
C VAL A 686 26.07 52.89 -5.45
N ARG A 687 25.57 53.70 -4.51
CA ARG A 687 24.53 54.73 -4.73
C ARG A 687 25.03 56.10 -4.26
N LEU A 688 24.75 57.14 -5.04
CA LEU A 688 24.97 58.53 -4.65
C LEU A 688 23.71 59.11 -3.99
N ASN A 689 23.86 59.80 -2.87
CA ASN A 689 22.82 60.58 -2.21
C ASN A 689 23.21 62.06 -2.16
N VAL A 690 22.23 62.95 -2.24
CA VAL A 690 22.41 64.38 -1.95
C VAL A 690 22.09 64.64 -0.48
N VAL A 691 22.99 65.33 0.20
CA VAL A 691 22.82 65.83 1.56
C VAL A 691 22.62 67.33 1.50
N ASP A 692 21.54 67.79 2.12
CA ASP A 692 21.20 69.20 2.24
C ASP A 692 21.71 69.77 3.56
N ASP A 693 22.56 70.78 3.47
CA ASP A 693 23.10 71.56 4.60
C ASP A 693 22.81 73.06 4.46
N ASP A 694 21.80 73.43 3.64
CA ASP A 694 21.48 74.79 3.21
C ASP A 694 22.55 75.48 2.33
N SER A 695 23.64 74.80 1.93
CA SER A 695 24.69 75.42 1.09
C SER A 695 24.35 75.48 -0.41
N ILE A 696 23.50 74.57 -0.89
CA ILE A 696 22.98 74.58 -2.27
C ILE A 696 21.86 75.62 -2.38
N MET A 697 22.09 76.67 -3.17
CA MET A 697 21.25 77.86 -3.24
C MET A 697 20.72 78.12 -4.65
N SER A 698 19.46 78.53 -4.81
CA SER A 698 18.90 78.94 -6.11
C SER A 698 19.57 80.19 -6.67
N THR A 699 19.64 80.30 -7.99
CA THR A 699 20.14 81.50 -8.70
C THR A 699 19.06 82.54 -9.04
N ASP A 700 17.84 82.36 -8.53
CA ASP A 700 16.73 83.30 -8.70
C ASP A 700 16.97 84.63 -7.95
N ALA A 701 16.18 85.66 -8.27
CA ALA A 701 16.25 86.97 -7.61
C ALA A 701 15.99 86.91 -6.08
N LEU A 702 15.28 85.88 -5.60
CA LEU A 702 15.20 85.49 -4.20
C LEU A 702 15.97 84.19 -4.02
N VAL A 703 17.12 84.27 -3.36
CA VAL A 703 18.00 83.11 -3.11
C VAL A 703 17.42 82.26 -1.98
N LEU A 704 17.06 81.01 -2.29
CA LEU A 704 16.54 80.03 -1.34
C LEU A 704 17.42 78.77 -1.33
N PRO A 705 17.69 78.17 -0.15
CA PRO A 705 18.40 76.90 -0.04
C PRO A 705 17.56 75.72 -0.54
N LEU A 706 18.23 74.61 -0.90
CA LEU A 706 17.62 73.36 -1.37
C LEU A 706 16.59 72.86 -0.37
N GLY A 707 15.36 72.58 -0.81
CA GLY A 707 14.25 72.15 0.05
C GLY A 707 13.65 73.26 0.94
N GLY A 708 14.27 74.45 1.00
CA GLY A 708 13.88 75.58 1.84
C GLY A 708 14.81 75.73 3.04
N THR A 709 14.59 76.72 3.91
CA THR A 709 15.49 76.94 5.06
C THR A 709 15.40 75.79 6.07
N GLY A 710 16.51 75.07 6.27
CA GLY A 710 16.71 74.12 7.36
C GLY A 710 17.36 72.80 6.91
N VAL A 711 18.59 72.56 7.35
CA VAL A 711 19.39 71.33 7.16
C VAL A 711 18.58 70.03 7.04
N GLY A 712 18.79 69.32 5.94
CA GLY A 712 18.30 67.98 5.66
C GLY A 712 16.90 67.92 5.05
N ASN A 713 16.24 69.07 4.85
CA ASN A 713 14.91 69.13 4.25
C ASN A 713 14.95 68.94 2.72
N GLY A 714 16.13 69.08 2.10
CA GLY A 714 16.40 68.84 0.68
C GLY A 714 17.09 67.50 0.36
N ASN A 715 17.31 66.62 1.34
CA ASN A 715 18.01 65.34 1.16
C ASN A 715 17.36 64.45 0.08
N PHE A 716 18.18 63.77 -0.72
CA PHE A 716 17.72 62.84 -1.74
C PHE A 716 18.51 61.52 -1.69
N SER A 717 17.84 60.42 -1.34
CA SER A 717 18.45 59.10 -1.10
C SER A 717 17.80 57.93 -1.88
N THR A 718 16.98 58.23 -2.88
CA THR A 718 16.23 57.26 -3.70
C THR A 718 16.72 57.15 -5.14
N GLY A 719 17.95 57.58 -5.41
CA GLY A 719 18.59 57.53 -6.74
C GLY A 719 18.90 56.12 -7.24
N GLU A 720 19.26 56.02 -8.52
CA GLU A 720 19.69 54.77 -9.14
C GLU A 720 20.99 54.22 -8.50
N VAL A 721 21.22 52.91 -8.64
CA VAL A 721 22.34 52.19 -8.01
C VAL A 721 23.21 51.52 -9.08
N TYR A 722 24.53 51.65 -8.98
CA TYR A 722 25.46 50.82 -9.74
C TYR A 722 25.70 49.49 -9.03
N THR A 723 25.60 48.38 -9.75
CA THR A 723 26.12 47.07 -9.39
C THR A 723 27.55 46.98 -9.92
N VAL A 724 28.52 46.91 -9.00
CA VAL A 724 29.94 46.80 -9.29
C VAL A 724 30.36 45.34 -9.14
N SER A 725 31.04 44.79 -10.12
CA SER A 725 31.60 43.44 -10.06
C SER A 725 33.06 43.53 -10.51
N LYS A 726 33.99 42.94 -9.75
CA LYS A 726 35.45 42.96 -9.92
C LYS A 726 36.11 41.57 -9.84
N SER A 727 35.41 40.52 -9.38
CA SER A 727 35.92 39.13 -9.39
C SER A 727 35.48 38.32 -10.62
N ASP A 728 36.27 37.32 -11.03
CA ASP A 728 35.95 36.43 -12.17
C ASP A 728 34.89 35.36 -11.82
N PRO A 729 33.98 34.97 -12.73
CA PRO A 729 33.09 33.82 -12.52
C PRO A 729 33.85 32.49 -12.47
N SER A 730 33.31 31.48 -11.79
CA SER A 730 33.90 30.13 -11.66
C SER A 730 32.83 29.04 -11.54
N VAL A 731 33.15 27.80 -11.91
CA VAL A 731 32.24 26.64 -11.72
C VAL A 731 32.37 26.12 -10.29
N VAL A 732 31.24 26.01 -9.59
CA VAL A 732 31.12 25.53 -8.20
C VAL A 732 30.94 24.01 -8.17
N SER A 733 30.03 23.47 -8.99
CA SER A 733 29.80 22.03 -9.07
C SER A 733 29.06 21.62 -10.34
N ILE A 734 29.21 20.34 -10.69
CA ILE A 734 28.43 19.65 -11.71
C ILE A 734 27.84 18.39 -11.07
N THR A 735 26.52 18.37 -10.90
CA THR A 735 25.80 17.30 -10.19
C THR A 735 24.81 16.60 -11.11
N ARG A 736 24.66 15.29 -10.94
CA ARG A 736 23.69 14.45 -11.64
C ARG A 736 22.27 14.74 -11.17
N VAL A 737 21.30 14.64 -12.07
CA VAL A 737 19.86 14.80 -11.77
C VAL A 737 19.18 13.44 -11.59
N GLU A 738 19.32 12.54 -12.56
CA GLU A 738 18.72 11.20 -12.52
C GLU A 738 19.45 10.20 -11.59
N ALA A 739 18.80 9.07 -11.35
CA ALA A 739 19.33 7.93 -10.61
C ALA A 739 20.57 7.31 -11.27
N ASN A 740 21.37 6.61 -10.47
CA ASN A 740 22.60 5.98 -10.89
C ASN A 740 22.74 4.59 -10.25
N PRO A 741 22.96 3.50 -11.01
CA PRO A 741 23.17 3.45 -12.48
C PRO A 741 21.90 3.78 -13.30
N THR A 742 22.03 3.98 -14.61
CA THR A 742 20.88 4.30 -15.50
C THR A 742 21.01 3.79 -16.93
N ASN A 743 19.87 3.47 -17.55
CA ASN A 743 19.75 3.10 -18.97
C ASN A 743 19.08 4.17 -19.87
N LEU A 744 18.86 5.38 -19.37
CA LEU A 744 18.14 6.44 -20.11
C LEU A 744 18.90 6.92 -21.35
N GLY A 745 18.21 7.26 -22.45
CA GLY A 745 18.82 7.73 -23.70
C GLY A 745 19.57 9.07 -23.57
N SER A 746 19.16 9.89 -22.60
CA SER A 746 19.81 11.14 -22.22
C SER A 746 19.71 11.31 -20.70
N VAL A 747 20.69 11.99 -20.13
CA VAL A 747 20.77 12.35 -18.72
C VAL A 747 21.02 13.84 -18.58
N HIS A 748 20.75 14.37 -17.39
CA HIS A 748 20.93 15.79 -17.11
C HIS A 748 21.97 16.02 -16.01
N TYR A 749 22.75 17.07 -16.21
CA TYR A 749 23.62 17.63 -15.18
C TYR A 749 23.16 19.03 -14.82
N THR A 750 23.20 19.34 -13.53
CA THR A 750 23.08 20.71 -13.04
C THR A 750 24.48 21.29 -12.86
N VAL A 751 24.77 22.38 -13.57
CA VAL A 751 26.04 23.12 -13.52
C VAL A 751 25.80 24.41 -12.76
N ASN A 752 26.57 24.61 -11.69
CA ASN A 752 26.42 25.74 -10.78
C ASN A 752 27.63 26.66 -10.92
N PHE A 753 27.40 27.94 -11.20
CA PHE A 753 28.43 28.97 -11.26
C PHE A 753 28.44 29.81 -9.97
N SER A 754 29.59 30.40 -9.64
CA SER A 754 29.77 31.20 -8.42
C SER A 754 29.03 32.54 -8.43
N LYS A 755 28.52 32.96 -9.60
CA LYS A 755 27.74 34.17 -9.80
C LYS A 755 26.94 34.09 -11.13
N PRO A 756 26.03 35.04 -11.38
CA PRO A 756 25.32 35.14 -12.66
C PRO A 756 26.26 35.22 -13.87
N VAL A 757 26.05 34.35 -14.86
CA VAL A 757 26.79 34.30 -16.12
C VAL A 757 25.86 34.28 -17.33
N THR A 758 26.38 34.67 -18.48
CA THR A 758 25.74 34.66 -19.80
C THR A 758 26.71 34.06 -20.81
N GLY A 759 26.22 33.71 -22.00
CA GLY A 759 27.06 33.06 -23.03
C GLY A 759 27.19 31.55 -22.86
N VAL A 760 26.53 30.96 -21.86
CA VAL A 760 26.53 29.51 -21.64
C VAL A 760 25.72 28.81 -22.73
N ASP A 761 26.37 28.01 -23.56
CA ASP A 761 25.76 27.22 -24.62
C ASP A 761 26.36 25.80 -24.71
N THR A 762 25.98 25.04 -25.73
CA THR A 762 26.39 23.64 -25.88
C THR A 762 27.90 23.45 -26.12
N THR A 763 28.63 24.45 -26.63
CA THR A 763 30.07 24.35 -26.92
C THR A 763 30.94 24.46 -25.67
N ASP A 764 30.40 24.99 -24.57
CA ASP A 764 31.10 25.09 -23.29
C ASP A 764 31.26 23.75 -22.56
N PHE A 765 30.64 22.70 -23.07
CA PHE A 765 30.51 21.44 -22.36
C PHE A 765 31.04 20.29 -23.19
N THR A 766 31.93 19.50 -22.59
CA THR A 766 32.48 18.30 -23.20
C THR A 766 32.07 17.07 -22.40
N PRO A 767 31.29 16.14 -22.97
CA PRO A 767 31.04 14.85 -22.35
C PRO A 767 32.31 14.00 -22.38
N THR A 768 32.73 13.53 -21.22
CA THR A 768 33.82 12.56 -21.06
C THR A 768 33.21 11.19 -20.77
N ALA A 769 33.31 10.28 -21.75
CA ALA A 769 32.71 8.96 -21.68
C ALA A 769 33.75 7.83 -21.75
N VAL A 770 33.51 6.75 -21.02
CA VAL A 770 34.32 5.53 -21.04
C VAL A 770 33.41 4.35 -21.36
N GLY A 771 33.79 3.54 -22.37
CA GLY A 771 33.11 2.28 -22.69
C GLY A 771 31.73 2.39 -23.35
N LEU A 772 31.28 3.60 -23.74
CA LEU A 772 30.02 3.83 -24.45
C LEU A 772 30.19 3.80 -25.97
N THR A 773 29.14 3.35 -26.67
CA THR A 773 29.01 3.40 -28.14
C THR A 773 28.06 4.51 -28.54
N GLY A 774 28.24 5.06 -29.75
CA GLY A 774 27.53 6.26 -30.18
C GLY A 774 28.01 7.47 -29.37
N THR A 775 28.82 8.33 -29.98
CA THR A 775 29.51 9.42 -29.28
C THR A 775 28.55 10.28 -28.45
N PRO A 776 28.64 10.26 -27.11
CA PRO A 776 27.84 11.14 -26.25
C PRO A 776 28.04 12.60 -26.64
N MET A 777 26.95 13.35 -26.74
CA MET A 777 26.98 14.77 -27.10
C MET A 777 26.04 15.57 -26.20
N VAL A 778 26.38 16.84 -26.03
CA VAL A 778 25.50 17.82 -25.39
C VAL A 778 24.43 18.19 -26.39
N THR A 779 23.17 17.98 -26.00
CA THR A 779 22.00 18.15 -26.88
C THR A 779 21.16 19.36 -26.50
N GLY A 780 21.37 19.92 -25.31
CA GLY A 780 20.68 21.12 -24.89
C GLY A 780 21.28 21.70 -23.61
N VAL A 781 21.20 23.01 -23.48
CA VAL A 781 21.55 23.78 -22.28
C VAL A 781 20.36 24.66 -21.97
N THR A 782 19.80 24.53 -20.77
CA THR A 782 18.64 25.31 -20.33
C THR A 782 18.99 26.04 -19.05
N PRO A 783 18.88 27.38 -18.99
CA PRO A 783 19.07 28.12 -17.75
C PRO A 783 17.93 27.78 -16.77
N VAL A 784 18.30 27.41 -15.54
CA VAL A 784 17.37 27.28 -14.40
C VAL A 784 17.19 28.66 -13.77
N ASP A 785 18.29 29.37 -13.58
CA ASP A 785 18.36 30.80 -13.28
C ASP A 785 19.65 31.39 -13.87
N SER A 786 20.03 32.60 -13.45
CA SER A 786 21.21 33.27 -14.00
C SER A 786 22.57 32.63 -13.64
N SER A 787 22.64 31.73 -12.65
CA SER A 787 23.86 31.05 -12.17
C SER A 787 23.78 29.51 -12.18
N HIS A 788 22.63 28.94 -12.52
CA HIS A 788 22.40 27.49 -12.55
C HIS A 788 21.86 27.06 -13.91
N TYR A 789 22.47 26.04 -14.50
CA TYR A 789 22.12 25.55 -15.83
C TYR A 789 21.90 24.03 -15.81
N THR A 790 20.87 23.57 -16.49
CA THR A 790 20.66 22.14 -16.76
C THR A 790 21.20 21.82 -18.14
N VAL A 791 22.16 20.90 -18.19
CA VAL A 791 22.80 20.43 -19.42
C VAL A 791 22.32 19.02 -19.74
N THR A 792 21.74 18.85 -20.92
CA THR A 792 21.22 17.58 -21.41
C THR A 792 22.31 16.89 -22.23
N VAL A 793 22.69 15.68 -21.83
CA VAL A 793 23.76 14.91 -22.48
C VAL A 793 23.18 13.57 -22.93
N SER A 794 23.35 13.23 -24.21
CA SER A 794 22.96 11.90 -24.70
C SER A 794 23.91 10.85 -24.14
N THR A 795 23.41 9.70 -23.70
CA THR A 795 24.26 8.62 -23.13
C THR A 795 24.89 7.70 -24.19
N GLY A 796 24.76 8.04 -25.48
CA GLY A 796 25.09 7.14 -26.58
C GLY A 796 24.05 6.03 -26.80
N THR A 797 24.37 5.11 -27.70
CA THR A 797 23.47 4.06 -28.21
C THR A 797 23.61 2.71 -27.50
N GLY A 798 24.63 2.52 -26.67
CA GLY A 798 24.89 1.25 -26.00
C GLY A 798 26.24 1.21 -25.28
N THR A 799 26.55 0.10 -24.63
CA THR A 799 27.81 -0.16 -23.90
C THR A 799 28.63 -1.22 -24.65
N THR A 800 29.97 -1.20 -24.52
CA THR A 800 30.85 -2.23 -25.13
C THR A 800 31.93 -2.73 -24.18
N GLY A 801 32.19 -4.03 -24.24
CA GLY A 801 33.26 -4.69 -23.48
C GLY A 801 32.97 -4.81 -21.98
N ALA A 802 33.81 -5.59 -21.28
CA ALA A 802 33.78 -5.69 -19.83
C ALA A 802 34.56 -4.52 -19.21
N GLY A 803 33.95 -3.76 -18.30
CA GLY A 803 34.56 -2.60 -17.63
C GLY A 803 33.54 -1.57 -17.17
N ALA A 804 34.00 -0.48 -16.56
CA ALA A 804 33.13 0.63 -16.14
C ALA A 804 32.64 1.42 -17.36
N HIS A 805 31.32 1.54 -17.50
CA HIS A 805 30.66 2.32 -18.54
C HIS A 805 30.21 3.64 -17.93
N THR A 806 30.97 4.70 -18.16
CA THR A 806 30.74 5.95 -17.43
C THR A 806 30.58 7.16 -18.33
N LEU A 807 29.83 8.14 -17.82
CA LEU A 807 29.62 9.45 -18.45
C LEU A 807 29.84 10.55 -17.39
N ARG A 808 30.70 11.51 -17.70
CA ARG A 808 30.90 12.76 -16.94
C ARG A 808 30.71 13.94 -17.87
N LEU A 809 30.25 15.05 -17.33
CA LEU A 809 30.23 16.33 -18.03
C LEU A 809 31.36 17.23 -17.51
N ASP A 810 32.16 17.76 -18.43
CA ASP A 810 33.23 18.72 -18.15
C ASP A 810 32.88 20.09 -18.74
N VAL A 811 33.25 21.17 -18.05
CA VAL A 811 33.18 22.54 -18.59
C VAL A 811 34.51 22.87 -19.24
N THR A 812 34.44 23.32 -20.48
CA THR A 812 35.56 23.81 -21.28
C THR A 812 35.42 25.31 -21.41
N ASP A 813 36.38 26.04 -20.88
CA ASP A 813 36.42 27.50 -20.92
C ASP A 813 37.13 27.97 -22.20
N ASP A 814 36.42 28.74 -23.01
CA ASP A 814 36.91 29.41 -24.22
C ASP A 814 36.70 30.94 -24.18
N ASP A 815 36.54 31.50 -22.98
CA ASP A 815 36.21 32.90 -22.69
C ASP A 815 34.81 33.37 -23.16
N THR A 816 33.94 32.49 -23.68
CA THR A 816 32.58 32.88 -24.12
C THR A 816 31.58 33.00 -22.98
N ILE A 817 31.75 32.23 -21.90
CA ILE A 817 30.97 32.37 -20.66
C ILE A 817 31.46 33.60 -19.91
N ILE A 818 30.62 34.64 -19.83
CA ILE A 818 30.95 35.92 -19.21
C ILE A 818 29.94 36.36 -18.15
N ASP A 819 30.40 37.07 -17.13
CA ASP A 819 29.50 37.73 -16.18
C ASP A 819 28.94 39.07 -16.73
N SER A 820 28.04 39.69 -15.97
CA SER A 820 27.46 41.00 -16.31
C SER A 820 28.48 42.16 -16.38
N GLY A 821 29.71 41.96 -15.90
CA GLY A 821 30.83 42.88 -16.03
C GLY A 821 31.78 42.51 -17.17
N ASN A 822 31.36 41.64 -18.10
CA ASN A 822 32.11 41.17 -19.26
C ASN A 822 33.41 40.42 -18.91
N ARG A 823 33.52 39.83 -17.71
CA ARG A 823 34.67 38.98 -17.35
C ARG A 823 34.39 37.51 -17.71
N PRO A 824 35.31 36.85 -18.42
CA PRO A 824 35.20 35.43 -18.76
C PRO A 824 35.41 34.49 -17.55
N LEU A 825 34.90 33.26 -17.68
CA LEU A 825 35.00 32.19 -16.70
C LEU A 825 36.46 31.87 -16.36
N GLY A 826 36.85 32.03 -15.09
CA GLY A 826 38.24 31.84 -14.66
C GLY A 826 39.18 33.03 -14.93
N GLY A 827 38.68 34.10 -15.56
CA GLY A 827 39.42 35.29 -15.95
C GLY A 827 39.91 35.21 -17.40
N PRO A 828 40.60 36.24 -17.93
CA PRO A 828 41.01 36.24 -19.35
C PRO A 828 41.99 35.12 -19.69
N GLY A 829 41.59 34.24 -20.61
CA GLY A 829 42.46 33.26 -21.27
C GLY A 829 41.91 31.84 -21.22
N ALA A 830 41.53 31.33 -22.39
CA ALA A 830 41.03 29.97 -22.60
C ALA A 830 41.64 28.88 -21.69
N GLY A 831 40.76 28.13 -21.04
CA GLY A 831 41.04 26.94 -20.25
C GLY A 831 41.38 27.22 -18.79
N ASN A 832 41.42 28.49 -18.36
CA ASN A 832 41.65 28.85 -16.96
C ASN A 832 40.38 28.66 -16.10
N GLY A 833 39.20 28.56 -16.73
CA GLY A 833 37.91 28.26 -16.12
C GLY A 833 37.45 26.80 -16.18
N ASN A 834 38.26 25.88 -16.74
CA ASN A 834 37.89 24.48 -16.95
C ASN A 834 37.49 23.78 -15.64
N PHE A 835 36.46 22.91 -15.72
CA PHE A 835 36.01 22.12 -14.57
C PHE A 835 35.80 20.65 -14.95
N THR A 836 36.55 19.75 -14.31
CA THR A 836 36.55 18.30 -14.60
C THR A 836 36.24 17.41 -13.38
N ALA A 837 35.79 18.02 -12.27
CA ALA A 837 35.48 17.35 -11.02
C ALA A 837 33.97 17.05 -10.85
N GLY A 838 33.24 16.91 -11.95
CA GLY A 838 31.81 16.61 -11.95
C GLY A 838 31.49 15.19 -11.50
N GLN A 839 30.25 14.98 -11.04
CA GLN A 839 29.73 13.65 -10.77
C GLN A 839 29.65 12.80 -12.04
N VAL A 840 29.73 11.47 -11.90
CA VAL A 840 29.84 10.52 -13.01
C VAL A 840 28.63 9.59 -13.02
N TYR A 841 27.93 9.44 -14.14
CA TYR A 841 26.93 8.39 -14.31
C TYR A 841 27.60 7.08 -14.68
N ASP A 842 27.14 5.99 -14.08
CA ASP A 842 27.30 4.61 -14.51
C ASP A 842 26.14 4.31 -15.48
N ILE A 843 26.46 4.13 -16.75
CA ILE A 843 25.49 3.89 -17.81
C ILE A 843 25.45 2.41 -18.11
N ASP A 844 24.30 1.78 -17.88
CA ASP A 844 24.10 0.39 -18.25
C ASP A 844 22.94 0.27 -19.24
N LYS A 845 23.23 -0.26 -20.42
CA LYS A 845 22.27 -0.48 -21.51
C LYS A 845 22.08 -1.97 -21.80
N THR A 846 22.68 -2.83 -20.98
CA THR A 846 22.75 -4.26 -21.21
C THR A 846 21.62 -4.92 -20.44
N PRO A 847 20.66 -5.56 -21.11
CA PRO A 847 19.69 -6.39 -20.42
C PRO A 847 20.37 -7.53 -19.62
N PRO A 848 19.92 -7.83 -18.39
CA PRO A 848 20.35 -9.03 -17.71
C PRO A 848 19.92 -10.27 -18.49
N ILE A 849 20.82 -11.24 -18.61
CA ILE A 849 20.57 -12.54 -19.24
C ILE A 849 20.64 -13.62 -18.16
N ALA A 850 19.60 -14.42 -18.05
CA ALA A 850 19.58 -15.60 -17.19
C ALA A 850 20.07 -16.84 -17.96
N THR A 851 21.06 -17.55 -17.44
CA THR A 851 21.49 -18.86 -17.93
C THR A 851 20.97 -19.94 -17.00
N ILE A 852 20.40 -21.00 -17.57
CA ILE A 852 19.82 -22.12 -16.81
C ILE A 852 20.65 -23.38 -17.02
N GLU A 853 21.03 -24.00 -15.92
CA GLU A 853 21.75 -25.27 -15.83
C GLU A 853 21.08 -26.18 -14.81
N GLN A 854 21.22 -27.50 -14.95
CA GLN A 854 20.91 -28.43 -13.86
C GLN A 854 21.82 -28.18 -12.65
N ALA A 855 21.31 -28.40 -11.43
CA ALA A 855 22.14 -28.27 -10.22
C ALA A 855 23.28 -29.30 -10.21
N ALA A 856 24.49 -28.85 -9.89
CA ALA A 856 25.67 -29.73 -9.85
C ALA A 856 25.49 -30.84 -8.81
N GLY A 857 25.72 -32.09 -9.21
CA GLY A 857 25.57 -33.27 -8.35
C GLY A 857 24.14 -33.80 -8.24
N GLN A 858 23.17 -33.18 -8.91
CA GLN A 858 21.86 -33.77 -9.14
C GLN A 858 21.96 -34.90 -10.18
N PHE A 859 21.34 -36.03 -9.89
CA PHE A 859 21.22 -37.12 -10.86
C PHE A 859 20.18 -36.75 -11.92
N ASP A 860 20.42 -37.08 -13.19
CA ASP A 860 19.41 -37.02 -14.25
C ASP A 860 19.38 -38.38 -14.96
N PRO A 861 18.32 -39.18 -14.79
CA PRO A 861 17.06 -38.86 -14.10
C PRO A 861 17.17 -38.75 -12.56
N VAL A 862 16.36 -37.86 -11.97
CA VAL A 862 16.09 -37.83 -10.52
C VAL A 862 14.99 -38.84 -10.21
N THR A 863 15.24 -39.77 -9.31
CA THR A 863 14.27 -40.78 -8.88
C THR A 863 13.78 -40.48 -7.45
N GLY A 864 12.48 -40.42 -7.22
CA GLY A 864 11.92 -40.21 -5.89
C GLY A 864 10.40 -40.02 -5.84
N PRO A 865 9.82 -39.81 -4.65
CA PRO A 865 8.39 -39.57 -4.49
C PRO A 865 7.93 -38.24 -5.11
N THR A 866 6.85 -38.29 -5.89
CA THR A 866 6.26 -37.19 -6.69
C THR A 866 6.17 -35.84 -5.96
N ALA A 867 5.66 -35.81 -4.73
CA ALA A 867 5.34 -34.57 -4.03
C ALA A 867 6.46 -34.01 -3.13
N THR A 868 7.48 -34.80 -2.80
CA THR A 868 8.53 -34.39 -1.85
C THR A 868 9.93 -34.39 -2.45
N THR A 869 10.09 -34.94 -3.65
CA THR A 869 11.33 -34.77 -4.42
C THR A 869 11.44 -33.31 -4.84
N VAL A 870 12.65 -32.77 -4.70
CA VAL A 870 13.00 -31.41 -5.13
C VAL A 870 13.99 -31.51 -6.28
N ILE A 871 13.66 -30.93 -7.43
CA ILE A 871 14.56 -30.81 -8.58
C ILE A 871 15.13 -29.40 -8.61
N ASN A 872 16.44 -29.28 -8.51
CA ASN A 872 17.13 -28.01 -8.43
C ASN A 872 17.73 -27.64 -9.80
N PHE A 873 17.52 -26.40 -10.21
CA PHE A 873 18.22 -25.77 -11.31
C PHE A 873 19.08 -24.63 -10.79
N LYS A 874 20.29 -24.51 -11.32
CA LYS A 874 21.16 -23.36 -11.09
C LYS A 874 20.85 -22.32 -12.16
N VAL A 875 20.27 -21.19 -11.75
CA VAL A 875 20.11 -20.02 -12.60
C VAL A 875 21.25 -19.06 -12.31
N THR A 876 21.99 -18.66 -13.35
CA THR A 876 23.06 -17.66 -13.25
C THR A 876 22.68 -16.44 -14.09
N LEU A 877 22.53 -15.29 -13.44
CA LEU A 877 22.34 -14.01 -14.10
C LEU A 877 23.70 -13.47 -14.57
N SER A 878 23.70 -12.79 -15.72
CA SER A 878 24.89 -12.14 -16.28
C SER A 878 25.44 -11.01 -15.41
N GLU A 879 24.65 -10.53 -14.45
CA GLU A 879 24.97 -9.44 -13.53
C GLU A 879 24.25 -9.62 -12.19
N THR A 880 24.63 -8.80 -11.20
CA THR A 880 24.06 -8.84 -9.84
C THR A 880 22.98 -7.78 -9.67
N LEU A 881 21.85 -8.16 -9.06
CA LEU A 881 20.77 -7.25 -8.68
C LEU A 881 21.00 -6.76 -7.25
N THR A 882 21.12 -5.44 -6.99
CA THR A 882 21.56 -4.96 -5.66
C THR A 882 20.45 -4.39 -4.76
N THR A 883 19.32 -3.84 -5.25
CA THR A 883 18.15 -3.58 -4.37
C THR A 883 16.84 -3.25 -5.12
N ALA A 884 15.71 -3.60 -4.48
CA ALA A 884 14.31 -3.45 -4.90
C ALA A 884 13.98 -2.27 -5.83
N SER A 885 13.87 -2.55 -7.13
CA SER A 885 13.30 -1.64 -8.13
C SER A 885 11.78 -1.81 -8.23
N ALA A 886 11.08 -0.79 -8.74
CA ALA A 886 9.61 -0.71 -8.77
C ALA A 886 8.91 -1.75 -9.68
N ILE A 887 9.68 -2.58 -10.40
CA ILE A 887 9.24 -3.72 -11.20
C ILE A 887 9.95 -5.01 -10.75
N GLY A 888 9.89 -5.32 -9.44
CA GLY A 888 10.18 -6.64 -8.86
C GLY A 888 11.66 -7.07 -8.82
N SER A 889 12.06 -7.73 -7.72
CA SER A 889 13.26 -8.59 -7.68
C SER A 889 12.95 -9.93 -8.37
N PHE A 890 13.94 -10.58 -9.00
CA PHE A 890 13.79 -11.94 -9.55
C PHE A 890 13.15 -12.89 -8.51
N SER A 891 11.97 -13.44 -8.84
CA SER A 891 11.04 -14.07 -7.90
C SER A 891 10.37 -15.31 -8.48
N ASN A 892 9.65 -16.06 -7.63
CA ASN A 892 9.02 -17.33 -8.02
C ASN A 892 8.03 -17.19 -9.18
N SER A 893 7.37 -16.04 -9.34
CA SER A 893 6.44 -15.79 -10.47
C SER A 893 7.12 -15.66 -11.82
N ASP A 894 8.44 -15.47 -11.83
CA ASP A 894 9.22 -15.20 -13.04
C ASP A 894 9.66 -16.51 -13.74
N ILE A 895 9.45 -17.64 -13.07
CA ILE A 895 9.73 -18.98 -13.58
C ILE A 895 8.49 -19.54 -14.27
N SER A 896 8.63 -19.87 -15.55
CA SER A 896 7.64 -20.68 -16.26
C SER A 896 8.00 -22.16 -16.17
N LEU A 897 7.06 -22.96 -15.68
CA LEU A 897 7.19 -24.41 -15.56
C LEU A 897 6.48 -25.11 -16.71
N SER A 898 7.14 -26.12 -17.29
CA SER A 898 6.59 -26.98 -18.33
C SER A 898 7.21 -28.38 -18.26
N GLY A 899 6.89 -29.23 -19.23
CA GLY A 899 7.30 -30.65 -19.23
C GLY A 899 6.16 -31.60 -18.83
N THR A 900 6.45 -32.90 -18.82
CA THR A 900 5.44 -33.95 -18.64
C THR A 900 5.33 -34.47 -17.21
N ALA A 901 6.26 -34.11 -16.30
CA ALA A 901 6.22 -34.54 -14.89
C ALA A 901 5.16 -33.81 -14.05
N GLY A 902 4.55 -32.75 -14.59
CA GLY A 902 3.47 -32.01 -13.95
C GLY A 902 3.89 -31.20 -12.72
N ALA A 903 5.11 -30.65 -12.71
CA ALA A 903 5.60 -29.76 -11.66
C ALA A 903 4.74 -28.49 -11.53
N THR A 904 4.53 -28.01 -10.31
CA THR A 904 3.57 -26.92 -10.01
C THR A 904 4.14 -25.78 -9.18
N VAL A 905 5.31 -26.00 -8.55
CA VAL A 905 5.91 -25.02 -7.63
C VAL A 905 7.35 -24.76 -8.05
N ALA A 906 7.71 -23.47 -8.11
CA ALA A 906 9.09 -23.01 -8.19
C ALA A 906 9.40 -22.19 -6.95
N ASN A 907 10.50 -22.51 -6.27
CA ASN A 907 10.98 -21.75 -5.12
C ASN A 907 12.42 -21.30 -5.36
N ILE A 908 12.62 -19.99 -5.45
CA ILE A 908 13.92 -19.39 -5.69
C ILE A 908 14.59 -19.11 -4.36
N THR A 909 15.82 -19.60 -4.22
CA THR A 909 16.71 -19.27 -3.09
C THR A 909 18.07 -18.81 -3.63
N GLY A 910 18.80 -18.03 -2.84
CA GLY A 910 20.08 -17.44 -3.24
C GLY A 910 20.03 -15.93 -3.39
N SER A 911 21.20 -15.34 -3.65
CA SER A 911 21.40 -13.89 -3.82
C SER A 911 22.63 -13.66 -4.69
N GLY A 912 22.77 -12.44 -5.22
CA GLY A 912 23.86 -12.16 -6.16
C GLY A 912 23.52 -12.64 -7.57
N PRO A 913 24.51 -13.11 -8.36
CA PRO A 913 24.27 -13.56 -9.73
C PRO A 913 23.84 -15.03 -9.82
N ILE A 914 23.77 -15.78 -8.72
CA ILE A 914 23.49 -17.22 -8.75
C ILE A 914 22.30 -17.54 -7.84
N TYR A 915 21.29 -18.16 -8.43
CA TYR A 915 20.07 -18.58 -7.79
C TYR A 915 19.89 -20.09 -7.92
N ASN A 916 19.36 -20.71 -6.88
CA ASN A 916 18.85 -22.05 -6.91
C ASN A 916 17.33 -22.00 -7.10
N VAL A 917 16.84 -22.59 -8.17
CA VAL A 917 15.41 -22.74 -8.46
C VAL A 917 15.02 -24.18 -8.12
N ALA A 918 14.42 -24.35 -6.94
CA ALA A 918 13.91 -25.62 -6.45
C ALA A 918 12.50 -25.86 -7.00
N ILE A 919 12.33 -26.94 -7.74
CA ILE A 919 11.08 -27.33 -8.38
C ILE A 919 10.46 -28.52 -7.63
N GLU A 920 9.20 -28.36 -7.27
CA GLU A 920 8.43 -29.31 -6.47
C GLU A 920 7.06 -29.59 -7.11
N GLY A 921 6.35 -30.55 -6.51
CA GLY A 921 4.98 -30.88 -6.88
C GLY A 921 4.88 -31.59 -8.21
N MET A 922 5.86 -32.44 -8.56
CA MET A 922 5.75 -33.38 -9.66
C MET A 922 4.61 -34.37 -9.34
N THR A 923 3.98 -34.92 -10.36
CA THR A 923 2.80 -35.80 -10.21
C THR A 923 2.97 -37.15 -10.89
N GLN A 924 3.94 -37.26 -11.80
CA GLN A 924 4.20 -38.46 -12.58
C GLN A 924 5.63 -38.47 -13.13
N THR A 925 6.07 -39.62 -13.65
CA THR A 925 7.33 -39.71 -14.39
C THR A 925 7.24 -38.87 -15.66
N GLY A 926 8.29 -38.10 -15.93
CA GLY A 926 8.30 -37.20 -17.07
C GLY A 926 9.43 -36.18 -16.96
N THR A 927 9.41 -35.17 -17.82
CA THR A 927 10.38 -34.08 -17.78
C THR A 927 9.88 -32.92 -16.93
N VAL A 928 10.80 -32.29 -16.20
CA VAL A 928 10.62 -30.98 -15.58
C VAL A 928 11.45 -29.99 -16.38
N ILE A 929 10.79 -28.97 -16.94
CA ILE A 929 11.43 -27.95 -17.77
C ILE A 929 11.13 -26.58 -17.16
N ILE A 930 12.17 -25.78 -16.93
CA ILE A 930 12.01 -24.40 -16.48
C ILE A 930 12.44 -23.42 -17.58
N ASN A 931 11.78 -22.27 -17.65
CA ASN A 931 12.16 -21.20 -18.56
C ASN A 931 11.90 -19.82 -17.93
N ILE A 932 12.72 -18.84 -18.28
CA ILE A 932 12.58 -17.46 -17.81
C ILE A 932 12.31 -16.59 -19.04
N ASN A 933 11.09 -16.04 -19.12
CA ASN A 933 10.67 -15.22 -20.25
C ASN A 933 11.35 -13.84 -20.23
N ALA A 934 11.38 -13.15 -21.37
CA ALA A 934 11.89 -11.78 -21.43
C ALA A 934 10.97 -10.82 -20.68
N GLY A 935 11.55 -9.83 -20.00
CA GLY A 935 10.84 -8.72 -19.34
C GLY A 935 10.03 -9.08 -18.10
N VAL A 936 10.41 -10.15 -17.40
CA VAL A 936 9.78 -10.57 -16.15
C VAL A 936 10.50 -10.01 -14.91
N PHE A 937 11.76 -9.60 -15.03
CA PHE A 937 12.50 -8.84 -14.02
C PHE A 937 13.42 -7.80 -14.67
N GLN A 938 14.00 -6.90 -13.86
CA GLN A 938 14.94 -5.88 -14.35
C GLN A 938 16.17 -5.70 -13.45
N ASP A 939 17.23 -5.12 -14.02
CA ASP A 939 18.43 -4.70 -13.29
C ASP A 939 18.26 -3.36 -12.55
N ASP A 940 19.32 -2.93 -11.86
CA ASP A 940 19.35 -1.67 -11.09
C ASP A 940 19.36 -0.41 -11.99
N ALA A 941 19.72 -0.54 -13.27
CA ALA A 941 19.70 0.53 -14.27
C ALA A 941 18.34 0.66 -14.98
N GLY A 942 17.44 -0.32 -14.78
CA GLY A 942 16.11 -0.41 -15.36
C GLY A 942 16.02 -1.18 -16.67
N ASN A 943 17.02 -1.99 -17.03
CA ASN A 943 16.92 -2.87 -18.21
C ASN A 943 16.12 -4.13 -17.86
N LEU A 944 15.08 -4.38 -18.64
CA LEU A 944 14.29 -5.62 -18.57
C LEU A 944 15.13 -6.80 -19.05
N ASN A 945 15.02 -7.94 -18.37
CA ASN A 945 15.79 -9.13 -18.71
C ASN A 945 15.50 -9.65 -20.13
N SER A 946 16.52 -10.19 -20.77
CA SER A 946 16.33 -11.02 -21.97
C SER A 946 15.79 -12.40 -21.59
N ALA A 947 15.16 -13.08 -22.55
CA ALA A 947 14.78 -14.47 -22.36
C ALA A 947 16.01 -15.31 -22.01
N SER A 948 15.85 -16.32 -21.14
CA SER A 948 16.97 -17.12 -20.69
C SER A 948 17.70 -17.82 -21.83
N THR A 949 19.03 -17.82 -21.77
CA THR A 949 19.86 -18.65 -22.64
C THR A 949 19.92 -20.06 -22.05
N ILE A 950 19.36 -21.02 -22.77
CA ILE A 950 19.24 -22.41 -22.31
C ILE A 950 20.52 -23.17 -22.62
N VAL A 951 21.20 -23.67 -21.58
CA VAL A 951 22.27 -24.64 -21.73
C VAL A 951 21.75 -26.02 -21.34
N ASP A 952 21.11 -26.13 -20.17
CA ASP A 952 20.37 -27.32 -19.76
C ASP A 952 19.25 -26.99 -18.76
N ASN A 953 18.02 -26.89 -19.27
CA ASN A 953 16.84 -26.51 -18.48
C ASN A 953 15.83 -27.65 -18.29
N THR A 954 16.23 -28.88 -18.57
CA THR A 954 15.34 -30.05 -18.53
C THR A 954 15.94 -31.13 -17.65
N VAL A 955 15.18 -31.62 -16.67
CA VAL A 955 15.56 -32.78 -15.84
C VAL A 955 14.51 -33.86 -16.01
N THR A 956 14.92 -35.12 -16.16
CA THR A 956 13.99 -36.25 -16.15
C THR A 956 13.69 -36.64 -14.71
N PHE A 957 12.40 -36.71 -14.35
CA PHE A 957 11.94 -37.20 -13.07
C PHE A 957 11.32 -38.59 -13.23
N ASN A 958 11.86 -39.57 -12.51
CA ASN A 958 11.31 -40.91 -12.38
C ASN A 958 10.62 -41.04 -11.03
N VAL A 959 9.41 -41.60 -11.04
CA VAL A 959 8.64 -41.77 -9.81
C VAL A 959 9.19 -42.98 -9.09
N ASP A 960 9.59 -42.78 -7.85
CA ASP A 960 9.89 -43.85 -6.92
C ASP A 960 8.85 -43.86 -5.81
N ASN A 961 8.20 -45.00 -5.62
CA ASN A 961 7.18 -45.18 -4.61
C ASN A 961 7.81 -45.90 -3.41
N PHE A 962 8.62 -45.18 -2.62
CA PHE A 962 9.01 -45.68 -1.28
C PHE A 962 7.81 -45.62 -0.32
N SER A 963 6.78 -46.43 -0.58
CA SER A 963 5.72 -46.73 0.40
C SER A 963 6.08 -47.91 1.31
N THR A 964 7.17 -48.62 1.02
CA THR A 964 7.68 -49.76 1.81
C THR A 964 9.19 -49.89 1.69
N PHE A 965 9.89 -50.21 2.78
CA PHE A 965 11.27 -50.73 2.71
C PHE A 965 11.18 -52.14 2.09
N GLU A 966 11.32 -52.23 0.77
CA GLU A 966 11.39 -53.51 0.06
C GLU A 966 12.85 -53.91 -0.13
N VAL A 967 13.27 -55.01 0.50
CA VAL A 967 14.50 -55.71 0.08
C VAL A 967 14.11 -56.60 -1.09
N ASN A 968 14.17 -56.08 -2.31
CA ASN A 968 13.94 -56.88 -3.51
C ASN A 968 15.27 -57.40 -4.08
N SER A 969 15.28 -58.65 -4.52
CA SER A 969 16.45 -59.34 -5.10
C SER A 969 16.48 -59.30 -6.64
N THR A 970 15.58 -58.53 -7.24
CA THR A 970 15.51 -58.29 -8.69
C THR A 970 15.20 -56.82 -8.93
N ALA A 971 16.05 -56.17 -9.72
CA ALA A 971 15.89 -54.77 -10.13
C ALA A 971 14.54 -54.53 -10.82
N ASP A 972 13.85 -53.46 -10.44
CA ASP A 972 12.73 -52.91 -11.22
C ASP A 972 13.34 -52.14 -12.43
N PRO A 973 12.61 -51.99 -13.55
CA PRO A 973 13.05 -51.17 -14.67
C PRO A 973 13.46 -49.71 -14.35
N GLY A 974 13.21 -49.18 -13.14
CA GLY A 974 13.54 -47.81 -12.73
C GLY A 974 14.86 -47.56 -11.98
N ASP A 975 15.48 -48.59 -11.40
CA ASP A 975 16.55 -48.49 -10.38
C ASP A 975 17.98 -48.73 -10.90
N GLY A 976 18.15 -48.96 -12.20
CA GLY A 976 19.45 -49.32 -12.76
C GLY A 976 19.97 -50.67 -12.23
N VAL A 977 21.19 -51.06 -12.59
CA VAL A 977 21.73 -52.39 -12.26
C VAL A 977 22.06 -52.47 -10.76
N CYS A 978 21.36 -53.30 -9.99
CA CYS A 978 21.70 -53.54 -8.58
C CYS A 978 23.10 -54.20 -8.47
N ASP A 979 23.99 -53.60 -7.67
CA ASP A 979 25.25 -54.23 -7.26
C ASP A 979 24.96 -55.21 -6.11
N PRO A 980 25.50 -56.45 -6.09
CA PRO A 980 25.20 -57.42 -5.04
C PRO A 980 25.66 -56.91 -3.67
N ILE A 981 24.76 -56.91 -2.68
CA ILE A 981 25.10 -56.59 -1.29
C ILE A 981 26.17 -57.56 -0.80
N GLY A 982 27.39 -57.04 -0.68
CA GLY A 982 28.54 -57.72 -0.11
C GLY A 982 28.37 -57.99 1.38
N THR A 983 28.77 -59.19 1.77
CA THR A 983 28.91 -59.67 3.16
C THR A 983 29.79 -58.74 4.00
N GLY A 984 29.30 -58.19 5.12
CA GLY A 984 30.20 -57.51 6.07
C GLY A 984 29.60 -56.70 7.21
N SER A 985 29.37 -57.37 8.35
CA SER A 985 29.57 -56.94 9.75
C SER A 985 29.87 -55.45 10.06
N ARG A 986 28.98 -54.75 10.77
CA ARG A 986 29.16 -54.16 12.13
C ARG A 986 28.17 -53.01 12.41
N LEU A 987 27.43 -53.19 13.53
CA LEU A 987 26.77 -52.25 14.44
C LEU A 987 26.05 -51.01 13.89
#